data_AF-A0A6P7TVT1-F1
#
_entry.id   AF-A0A6P7TVT1-F1
#
_cell.length_a   1.000
_cell.length_b   1.000
_cell.length_c   1.000
_cell.angle_alpha   90.00
_cell.angle_beta   90.00
_cell.angle_gamma   90.00
#
_symmetry.space_group_name_H-M   'P 1'
#
loop_
_entity.id
_entity.type
_entity.pdbx_description
1 polymer ?
#
loop_
_entity_poly.entity_id
_entity_poly.type
_entity_poly.pdbx_seq_one_letter_code
_entity_poly.pdbx_strand_id
1 'polypeptide(L)'
;MFVSIELCETLPEGLPTNQLKRKASENVDEVAQGLSNAKEFAFSHNPSPQVGHEGLLTLQAVIDQVTSSDKIQWATEVVHSARQRFGRIPRGGWPHITRTFNEKFQTTKSILNVKLLVRSGEKEDSYLSGETQKNMSSKTEISLFGKCSVEFNSQIGQVKLIPRDLRTPTRKVPYQLLNKEILTGINASIGEFMKANQPDNRNDIADILYAGQRAYDALTHRVCKKSEWIGIMNAKLDKLRKELDLVTPLANNDKTRKSFSDELRDILSKYGYRKAKKGDLFRIVTCIQDEVKIVEKKLATHEARKKFRRDNMCFELNRRQFYRNLTEKKKNTQFMFDQRQCLSFWESVWVKHESVGDSILLDNRVTGAEDTIADFGKDTIIEIINQLPNWRACGCDGIYNFFLKKFTWSTMTSERTSRISYMESTHLIPKKEIYDSPKDLRPITCMSNLYKVVTKCVNRKLTDYIEAYNLISDNQLGTRRMCQGAKEQALLNQCVHQQNGNNLPSAWIDVKKAFDSVDHEFLYQVFDNSGLPHWIVDFIKAIVTKWKIKLRFNQKEIGEVKMDRGILQGDSLSPQIFVLVLDPLSRILNAKFPNVLVDKSGNSPRVYSTNHLLFMDDLKLFARKEDTVMRMMTEVDQFFRTAGLEQNAEKSATNLEGLSSKAKLLDGIDGYRYHGVLEDKDSRVLKNDTMNSISNAIEERINSLADLKLNSTNFFKAVNEHALSLYNYYIGLIDIEPWEFENIDKNVRKILIRHQIHMKPGNKHRLYFSRDRLGRGLVSVVHKSERMLLEFLKDIERKASYCFRREGILKAVRFKKTHMATIKEFLCRKYQFATPESLKLNVLKDLQGKHLFEQIRKKPLHSILFNCYDDLDVDLKESSWWLSHGNNSPWSEGMLCMVQDRNLFFDNGGSCCNHCNAAKKTVDHLATRCGRMLNSDYLRRHNEVVRCMHLQICRKYGIKQSRKLKTHSVQSTVSNEVVEIRVDTTIKTDTIVSNNKPDIFVFDKVRNIITLIEIGITSQQSLKQVEVEKLHKYDPLANELKVIHNAKVNIIPLVITWDGITSRFYKHYQNSLQVQESTRAYIQPIVIKRTLESMHPEYKLLPTAANHATKSDSRTTTKVACPVKWISVPVEDISEFKRTNGYY
;
A
#
# COMPACT_ATOMS: atom_id res chain seq x y z
N MET A 1 -25.39 0.03 -21.77
CA MET A 1 -26.56 -0.68 -21.18
C MET A 1 -26.98 -0.13 -19.81
N PHE A 2 -26.42 -0.50 -18.65
CA PHE A 2 -26.91 -0.02 -17.33
C PHE A 2 -27.00 1.51 -17.22
N VAL A 3 -25.95 2.22 -17.65
CA VAL A 3 -25.93 3.69 -17.73
C VAL A 3 -26.92 4.21 -18.79
N SER A 4 -27.07 3.49 -19.91
CA SER A 4 -28.03 3.82 -20.97
C SER A 4 -29.48 3.70 -20.50
N ILE A 5 -29.79 2.75 -19.60
CA ILE A 5 -31.11 2.57 -19.01
C ILE A 5 -31.39 3.71 -18.03
N GLU A 6 -30.49 3.98 -17.08
CA GLU A 6 -30.67 5.10 -16.14
C GLU A 6 -30.73 6.45 -16.89
N LEU A 7 -30.03 6.59 -18.02
CA LEU A 7 -30.20 7.72 -18.94
C LEU A 7 -31.60 7.76 -19.56
N CYS A 8 -32.08 6.69 -20.18
CA CYS A 8 -33.44 6.63 -20.73
C CYS A 8 -34.55 6.88 -19.69
N GLU A 9 -34.34 6.58 -18.41
CA GLU A 9 -35.27 6.89 -17.32
C GLU A 9 -35.18 8.34 -16.78
N THR A 10 -34.11 9.06 -17.13
CA THR A 10 -33.89 10.47 -16.71
C THR A 10 -34.25 11.49 -17.78
N LEU A 11 -34.25 11.09 -19.05
CA LEU A 11 -34.63 11.95 -20.17
C LEU A 11 -36.17 12.07 -20.28
N PRO A 12 -36.71 13.20 -20.73
CA PRO A 12 -38.15 13.32 -21.02
C PRO A 12 -38.62 12.30 -22.06
N GLU A 13 -39.80 11.72 -21.86
CA GLU A 13 -40.45 10.85 -22.86
C GLU A 13 -40.79 11.66 -24.11
N GLY A 14 -39.95 11.56 -25.15
CA GLY A 14 -40.12 12.32 -26.40
C GLY A 14 -39.00 12.18 -27.43
N LEU A 15 -37.77 11.86 -27.02
CA LEU A 15 -36.67 11.61 -27.98
C LEU A 15 -36.89 10.27 -28.73
N PRO A 16 -36.82 10.25 -30.08
CA PRO A 16 -37.24 9.12 -30.90
C PRO A 16 -36.23 7.95 -30.92
N THR A 17 -36.12 7.26 -29.78
CA THR A 17 -35.34 6.02 -29.61
C THR A 17 -35.73 4.91 -30.59
N ASN A 18 -36.95 4.96 -31.16
CA ASN A 18 -37.43 3.99 -32.16
C ASN A 18 -37.02 4.31 -33.61
N GLN A 19 -36.57 5.52 -33.95
CA GLN A 19 -36.06 5.82 -35.30
C GLN A 19 -34.55 5.56 -35.43
N LEU A 20 -33.77 5.82 -34.37
CA LEU A 20 -32.33 5.49 -34.34
C LEU A 20 -32.06 3.98 -34.38
N LYS A 21 -32.98 3.14 -33.87
CA LYS A 21 -32.85 1.67 -33.90
C LYS A 21 -33.05 1.03 -35.28
N ARG A 22 -33.61 1.73 -36.28
CA ARG A 22 -33.76 1.21 -37.66
C ARG A 22 -32.64 1.64 -38.61
N LYS A 23 -32.00 2.80 -38.39
CA LYS A 23 -30.85 3.25 -39.20
C LYS A 23 -29.50 2.61 -38.80
N ALA A 24 -29.46 1.82 -37.73
CA ALA A 24 -28.26 1.10 -37.30
C ALA A 24 -28.15 -0.35 -37.86
N SER A 25 -29.14 -0.80 -38.64
CA SER A 25 -29.18 -2.13 -39.27
C SER A 25 -29.15 -2.10 -40.79
N GLU A 26 -29.25 -0.94 -41.41
CA GLU A 26 -29.25 -0.73 -42.87
C GLU A 26 -28.34 0.47 -43.20
N ASN A 27 -27.03 0.20 -43.31
CA ASN A 27 -25.95 0.94 -44.00
C ASN A 27 -24.59 0.43 -43.51
N VAL A 28 -24.27 -0.83 -43.84
CA VAL A 28 -22.94 -1.44 -43.60
C VAL A 28 -22.13 -1.59 -44.90
N ASP A 29 -22.79 -1.44 -46.05
CA ASP A 29 -22.15 -1.26 -47.35
C ASP A 29 -22.24 0.23 -47.75
N GLU A 30 -21.25 0.71 -48.53
CA GLU A 30 -21.07 2.11 -48.96
C GLU A 30 -20.69 3.17 -47.89
N VAL A 31 -19.51 3.05 -47.25
CA VAL A 31 -18.42 4.07 -47.32
C VAL A 31 -17.08 3.36 -47.03
N ALA A 32 -16.49 2.75 -48.06
CA ALA A 32 -15.18 2.09 -47.97
C ALA A 32 -14.24 2.51 -49.12
N GLN A 33 -14.23 3.80 -49.46
CA GLN A 33 -13.24 4.39 -50.36
C GLN A 33 -12.76 5.74 -49.79
N GLY A 34 -11.44 5.97 -49.90
CA GLY A 34 -10.83 7.25 -49.52
C GLY A 34 -10.03 7.22 -48.20
N LEU A 35 -8.86 6.58 -48.20
CA LEU A 35 -7.60 7.11 -47.60
C LEU A 35 -6.42 6.15 -47.84
N SER A 36 -6.13 5.88 -49.11
CA SER A 36 -4.76 5.51 -49.52
C SER A 36 -3.91 6.78 -49.59
N ASN A 37 -2.84 6.87 -48.78
CA ASN A 37 -1.51 7.24 -49.27
C ASN A 37 -0.44 7.27 -48.16
N ALA A 38 0.79 6.97 -48.59
CA ALA A 38 2.07 7.09 -47.89
C ALA A 38 2.48 5.98 -46.89
N LYS A 39 2.91 4.84 -47.43
CA LYS A 39 4.30 4.32 -47.26
C LYS A 39 4.57 3.06 -48.07
N GLU A 40 5.13 3.26 -49.27
CA GLU A 40 6.04 2.31 -49.89
C GLU A 40 7.41 2.98 -50.09
N PHE A 41 8.48 2.30 -49.69
CA PHE A 41 9.75 2.25 -50.41
C PHE A 41 10.54 1.03 -49.91
N ALA A 42 11.32 0.41 -50.79
CA ALA A 42 11.54 -1.03 -50.78
C ALA A 42 12.90 -1.53 -50.22
N PHE A 43 12.94 -2.84 -49.97
CA PHE A 43 14.06 -3.81 -50.06
C PHE A 43 15.44 -3.26 -50.52
N SER A 44 16.58 -3.60 -49.90
CA SER A 44 17.13 -4.97 -49.69
C SER A 44 18.34 -4.90 -48.69
N HIS A 45 19.26 -5.86 -48.45
CA HIS A 45 19.60 -7.16 -49.06
C HIS A 45 20.18 -8.16 -48.01
N ASN A 46 21.13 -9.04 -48.38
CA ASN A 46 21.76 -10.12 -47.56
C ASN A 46 23.30 -10.15 -47.85
N PRO A 47 24.20 -10.79 -47.05
CA PRO A 47 24.39 -12.25 -47.10
C PRO A 47 24.84 -12.98 -45.80
N SER A 48 24.91 -14.32 -45.90
CA SER A 48 25.21 -15.31 -44.85
C SER A 48 26.71 -15.55 -44.59
N PRO A 49 27.08 -16.53 -43.71
CA PRO A 49 27.53 -17.83 -44.26
C PRO A 49 26.90 -19.08 -43.59
N GLN A 50 27.13 -20.24 -44.23
CA GLN A 50 26.46 -21.54 -44.00
C GLN A 50 27.32 -22.57 -43.25
N VAL A 51 26.67 -23.59 -42.66
CA VAL A 51 27.17 -25.00 -42.57
C VAL A 51 25.95 -25.94 -42.73
N GLY A 52 26.09 -27.09 -43.42
CA GLY A 52 25.01 -28.03 -43.82
C GLY A 52 24.33 -28.80 -42.67
N HIS A 53 23.05 -29.21 -42.80
CA HIS A 53 22.53 -30.42 -43.50
C HIS A 53 23.09 -31.73 -42.91
N GLU A 54 22.28 -32.69 -42.43
CA GLU A 54 21.01 -33.20 -42.98
C GLU A 54 19.79 -33.19 -42.02
N GLY A 55 18.58 -33.44 -42.53
CA GLY A 55 17.50 -34.09 -41.76
C GLY A 55 16.47 -33.26 -40.97
N LEU A 56 16.39 -31.93 -41.15
CA LEU A 56 15.41 -31.08 -40.44
C LEU A 56 14.37 -30.44 -41.36
N LEU A 57 13.13 -30.95 -41.30
CA LEU A 57 11.93 -30.27 -41.83
C LEU A 57 11.86 -28.84 -41.28
N THR A 58 11.65 -27.86 -42.15
CA THR A 58 11.52 -26.46 -41.76
C THR A 58 10.18 -26.21 -41.06
N LEU A 59 10.06 -25.08 -40.33
CA LEU A 59 8.79 -24.68 -39.74
C LEU A 59 7.69 -24.49 -40.81
N GLN A 60 8.05 -24.12 -42.04
CA GLN A 60 7.13 -24.02 -43.16
C GLN A 60 6.49 -25.38 -43.49
N ALA A 61 7.30 -26.44 -43.63
CA ALA A 61 6.78 -27.78 -43.90
C ALA A 61 5.83 -28.31 -42.80
N VAL A 62 6.03 -27.88 -41.54
CA VAL A 62 5.10 -28.19 -40.44
C VAL A 62 3.81 -27.38 -40.53
N ILE A 63 3.84 -26.16 -41.08
CA ILE A 63 2.65 -25.32 -41.31
C ILE A 63 1.84 -25.87 -42.49
N ASP A 64 2.50 -26.26 -43.58
CA ASP A 64 1.88 -26.76 -44.82
C ASP A 64 1.17 -28.10 -44.62
N GLN A 65 1.62 -28.90 -43.65
CA GLN A 65 0.95 -30.15 -43.23
C GLN A 65 -0.40 -29.93 -42.52
N VAL A 66 -0.70 -28.72 -42.05
CA VAL A 66 -1.96 -28.43 -41.35
C VAL A 66 -3.00 -27.88 -42.32
N THR A 67 -3.89 -28.77 -42.77
CA THR A 67 -4.92 -28.44 -43.77
C THR A 67 -6.14 -27.73 -43.18
N SER A 68 -6.39 -27.83 -41.87
CA SER A 68 -7.63 -27.35 -41.20
C SER A 68 -8.10 -25.96 -41.65
N SER A 69 -9.41 -25.85 -41.88
CA SER A 69 -10.11 -24.65 -42.33
C SER A 69 -10.65 -23.78 -41.19
N ASP A 70 -10.68 -24.28 -39.95
CA ASP A 70 -11.05 -23.46 -38.79
C ASP A 70 -9.87 -22.62 -38.27
N LYS A 71 -10.15 -21.39 -37.85
CA LYS A 71 -9.14 -20.42 -37.43
C LYS A 71 -8.54 -20.73 -36.06
N ILE A 72 -9.27 -21.36 -35.14
CA ILE A 72 -8.76 -21.72 -33.82
C ILE A 72 -8.01 -23.05 -33.91
N GLN A 73 -8.61 -24.05 -34.56
CA GLN A 73 -8.05 -25.38 -34.71
C GLN A 73 -6.74 -25.35 -35.51
N TRP A 74 -6.71 -24.72 -36.68
CA TRP A 74 -5.48 -24.60 -37.49
C TRP A 74 -4.33 -23.95 -36.72
N ALA A 75 -4.59 -22.84 -36.01
CA ALA A 75 -3.56 -22.17 -35.22
C ALA A 75 -3.04 -23.06 -34.08
N THR A 76 -3.91 -23.85 -33.47
CA THR A 76 -3.59 -24.76 -32.37
C THR A 76 -2.78 -25.95 -32.87
N GLU A 77 -3.21 -26.60 -33.95
CA GLU A 77 -2.52 -27.71 -34.62
C GLU A 77 -1.12 -27.31 -35.12
N VAL A 78 -0.98 -26.17 -35.81
CA VAL A 78 0.33 -25.64 -36.23
C VAL A 78 1.28 -25.45 -35.04
N VAL A 79 0.78 -24.89 -33.94
CA VAL A 79 1.59 -24.66 -32.74
C VAL A 79 1.89 -25.95 -31.99
N HIS A 80 0.97 -26.90 -31.95
CA HIS A 80 1.16 -28.22 -31.36
C HIS A 80 2.21 -29.02 -32.12
N SER A 81 2.07 -29.14 -33.44
CA SER A 81 3.02 -29.82 -34.34
C SER A 81 4.41 -29.18 -34.29
N ALA A 82 4.50 -27.84 -34.27
CA ALA A 82 5.77 -27.15 -34.09
C ALA A 82 6.39 -27.40 -32.70
N ARG A 83 5.59 -27.51 -31.63
CA ARG A 83 6.11 -27.86 -30.29
C ARG A 83 6.51 -29.32 -30.19
N GLN A 84 5.77 -30.26 -30.78
CA GLN A 84 6.16 -31.67 -30.83
C GLN A 84 7.50 -31.82 -31.58
N ARG A 85 7.64 -31.20 -32.76
CA ARG A 85 8.83 -31.39 -33.60
C ARG A 85 10.08 -30.67 -33.09
N PHE A 86 9.94 -29.46 -32.53
CA PHE A 86 11.08 -28.62 -32.13
C PHE A 86 11.23 -28.42 -30.61
N GLY A 87 10.40 -29.08 -29.80
CA GLY A 87 10.30 -28.91 -28.33
C GLY A 87 9.76 -27.55 -27.86
N ARG A 88 9.83 -26.54 -28.72
CA ARG A 88 9.35 -25.15 -28.56
C ARG A 88 9.22 -24.52 -29.94
N ILE A 89 8.44 -23.46 -30.06
CA ILE A 89 8.44 -22.68 -31.31
C ILE A 89 9.83 -22.04 -31.53
N PRO A 90 10.43 -22.19 -32.72
CA PRO A 90 11.74 -21.60 -33.04
C PRO A 90 11.78 -20.07 -32.87
N ARG A 91 13.00 -19.51 -32.70
CA ARG A 91 13.18 -18.05 -32.73
C ARG A 91 12.72 -17.52 -34.11
N GLY A 92 11.89 -16.48 -34.12
CA GLY A 92 11.25 -15.96 -35.34
C GLY A 92 10.00 -16.73 -35.80
N GLY A 93 9.72 -17.91 -35.25
CA GLY A 93 8.58 -18.74 -35.68
C GLY A 93 7.20 -18.14 -35.40
N TRP A 94 7.04 -17.39 -34.30
CA TRP A 94 5.77 -16.72 -33.99
C TRP A 94 5.37 -15.63 -35.01
N PRO A 95 6.24 -14.68 -35.40
CA PRO A 95 6.02 -13.81 -36.54
C PRO A 95 5.62 -14.57 -37.82
N HIS A 96 6.30 -15.68 -38.11
CA HIS A 96 6.05 -16.47 -39.32
C HIS A 96 4.67 -17.13 -39.31
N ILE A 97 4.33 -17.89 -38.26
CA ILE A 97 2.99 -18.47 -38.04
C ILE A 97 1.90 -17.39 -38.10
N THR A 98 2.15 -16.21 -37.55
CA THR A 98 1.19 -15.09 -37.57
C THR A 98 1.00 -14.53 -38.98
N ARG A 99 2.07 -14.47 -39.79
CA ARG A 99 1.98 -14.05 -41.19
C ARG A 99 1.17 -15.05 -42.00
N THR A 100 1.53 -16.33 -41.97
CA THR A 100 0.81 -17.38 -42.72
C THR A 100 -0.64 -17.57 -42.25
N PHE A 101 -0.92 -17.38 -40.95
CA PHE A 101 -2.28 -17.30 -40.44
C PHE A 101 -3.08 -16.15 -41.07
N ASN A 102 -2.49 -14.96 -41.13
CA ASN A 102 -3.11 -13.76 -41.67
C ASN A 102 -3.33 -13.86 -43.19
N GLU A 103 -2.38 -14.45 -43.91
CA GLU A 103 -2.47 -14.76 -45.35
C GLU A 103 -3.57 -15.81 -45.61
N LYS A 104 -3.53 -16.98 -44.94
CA LYS A 104 -4.50 -18.08 -45.14
C LYS A 104 -5.94 -17.67 -44.84
N PHE A 105 -6.15 -16.83 -43.82
CA PHE A 105 -7.49 -16.48 -43.34
C PHE A 105 -7.93 -15.04 -43.64
N GLN A 106 -7.16 -14.30 -44.44
CA GLN A 106 -7.37 -12.89 -44.80
C GLN A 106 -7.67 -12.00 -43.58
N THR A 107 -6.79 -12.02 -42.58
CA THR A 107 -6.92 -11.18 -41.36
C THR A 107 -5.67 -10.38 -41.05
N THR A 108 -5.78 -9.37 -40.18
CA THR A 108 -4.66 -8.53 -39.70
C THR A 108 -4.38 -8.74 -38.21
N LYS A 109 -4.39 -10.00 -37.73
CA LYS A 109 -4.19 -10.30 -36.31
C LYS A 109 -2.73 -10.14 -35.88
N SER A 110 -2.52 -9.53 -34.72
CA SER A 110 -1.19 -9.43 -34.10
C SER A 110 -0.72 -10.80 -33.57
N ILE A 111 0.59 -10.95 -33.33
CA ILE A 111 1.19 -12.15 -32.72
C ILE A 111 0.54 -12.48 -31.36
N LEU A 112 0.10 -11.44 -30.62
CA LEU A 112 -0.59 -11.63 -29.34
C LEU A 112 -1.98 -12.23 -29.54
N ASN A 113 -2.70 -11.80 -30.58
CA ASN A 113 -4.04 -12.28 -30.89
C ASN A 113 -4.01 -13.75 -31.38
N VAL A 114 -3.04 -14.13 -32.22
CA VAL A 114 -2.86 -15.53 -32.63
C VAL A 114 -2.47 -16.42 -31.43
N LYS A 115 -1.61 -15.93 -30.52
CA LYS A 115 -1.33 -16.61 -29.24
C LYS A 115 -2.54 -16.77 -28.33
N LEU A 116 -3.54 -15.89 -28.43
CA LEU A 116 -4.78 -16.00 -27.67
C LEU A 116 -5.73 -17.05 -28.31
N LEU A 117 -5.80 -17.12 -29.64
CA LEU A 117 -6.57 -18.16 -30.35
C LEU A 117 -6.08 -19.57 -30.01
N VAL A 118 -4.77 -19.78 -29.99
CA VAL A 118 -4.16 -21.07 -29.57
C VAL A 118 -4.54 -21.43 -28.13
N ARG A 119 -4.65 -20.45 -27.24
CA ARG A 119 -5.06 -20.65 -25.83
C ARG A 119 -6.56 -20.86 -25.63
N SER A 120 -7.40 -20.55 -26.62
CA SER A 120 -8.79 -20.99 -26.64
C SER A 120 -8.89 -22.44 -27.16
N GLY A 121 -8.20 -22.79 -28.24
CA GLY A 121 -8.17 -24.17 -28.76
C GLY A 121 -7.59 -25.17 -27.75
N GLU A 122 -6.45 -24.85 -27.12
CA GLU A 122 -5.84 -25.63 -26.02
C GLU A 122 -6.80 -25.86 -24.82
N LYS A 123 -7.92 -25.11 -24.71
CA LYS A 123 -8.97 -25.35 -23.71
C LYS A 123 -10.10 -26.21 -24.24
N GLU A 124 -10.50 -26.08 -25.50
CA GLU A 124 -11.60 -26.85 -26.08
C GLU A 124 -11.21 -28.33 -26.26
N ASP A 125 -9.96 -28.63 -26.66
CA ASP A 125 -9.43 -30.01 -26.70
C ASP A 125 -9.40 -30.68 -25.31
N SER A 126 -9.34 -29.89 -24.23
CA SER A 126 -9.40 -30.40 -22.85
C SER A 126 -10.81 -30.80 -22.39
N TYR A 127 -11.84 -30.55 -23.20
CA TYR A 127 -13.22 -30.99 -22.96
C TYR A 127 -13.65 -32.21 -23.80
N LEU A 128 -12.93 -32.56 -24.87
CA LEU A 128 -13.32 -33.64 -25.80
C LEU A 128 -12.47 -34.93 -25.70
N SER A 129 -11.30 -34.89 -25.07
CA SER A 129 -10.46 -36.09 -24.79
C SER A 129 -10.90 -36.83 -23.51
N GLY A 130 -12.16 -37.26 -23.48
CA GLY A 130 -12.83 -37.84 -22.31
C GLY A 130 -12.54 -39.32 -22.00
N GLU A 131 -11.28 -39.78 -22.04
CA GLU A 131 -10.92 -41.15 -21.60
C GLU A 131 -10.31 -41.21 -20.20
N THR A 132 -11.20 -41.42 -19.23
CA THR A 132 -11.04 -42.23 -18.01
C THR A 132 -9.69 -42.32 -17.28
N GLN A 133 -8.97 -41.23 -17.04
CA GLN A 133 -8.11 -41.16 -15.84
C GLN A 133 -8.94 -40.94 -14.57
N LYS A 134 -9.60 -42.02 -14.11
CA LYS A 134 -10.09 -42.15 -12.73
C LYS A 134 -8.90 -42.20 -11.75
N ASN A 135 -8.35 -41.05 -11.41
CA ASN A 135 -7.42 -40.89 -10.28
C ASN A 135 -7.79 -39.66 -9.43
N MET A 136 -8.79 -39.87 -8.56
CA MET A 136 -9.11 -39.03 -7.40
C MET A 136 -9.27 -37.51 -7.61
N SER A 137 -10.16 -37.08 -8.51
CA SER A 137 -10.87 -35.81 -8.26
C SER A 137 -11.83 -36.03 -7.07
N SER A 138 -11.64 -35.25 -6.01
CA SER A 138 -12.21 -35.58 -4.70
C SER A 138 -13.68 -35.16 -4.55
N LYS A 139 -14.46 -35.92 -3.76
CA LYS A 139 -15.85 -35.58 -3.32
C LYS A 139 -15.99 -34.18 -2.67
N THR A 140 -14.89 -33.50 -2.40
CA THR A 140 -14.79 -32.24 -1.67
C THR A 140 -15.28 -31.03 -2.46
N GLU A 141 -15.08 -30.98 -3.78
CA GLU A 141 -15.44 -29.79 -4.59
C GLU A 141 -16.95 -29.67 -4.79
N ILE A 142 -17.62 -30.78 -5.12
CA ILE A 142 -19.10 -30.86 -5.20
C ILE A 142 -19.72 -30.52 -3.83
N SER A 143 -19.11 -30.99 -2.73
CA SER A 143 -19.55 -30.65 -1.36
C SER A 143 -19.42 -29.15 -1.06
N LEU A 144 -18.38 -28.48 -1.58
CA LEU A 144 -18.17 -27.05 -1.33
C LEU A 144 -19.18 -26.19 -2.11
N PHE A 145 -19.43 -26.51 -3.38
CA PHE A 145 -20.42 -25.79 -4.18
C PHE A 145 -21.83 -25.89 -3.58
N GLY A 146 -22.27 -27.10 -3.21
CA GLY A 146 -23.58 -27.28 -2.56
C GLY A 146 -23.72 -26.46 -1.28
N LYS A 147 -22.67 -26.39 -0.44
CA LYS A 147 -22.65 -25.55 0.76
C LYS A 147 -22.73 -24.04 0.44
N CYS A 148 -22.04 -23.59 -0.62
CA CYS A 148 -22.13 -22.20 -1.08
C CYS A 148 -23.53 -21.84 -1.57
N SER A 149 -24.17 -22.74 -2.34
CA SER A 149 -25.52 -22.53 -2.88
C SER A 149 -26.59 -22.50 -1.79
N VAL A 150 -26.56 -23.46 -0.86
CA VAL A 150 -27.49 -23.49 0.29
C VAL A 150 -27.36 -22.23 1.16
N GLU A 151 -26.14 -21.81 1.49
CA GLU A 151 -25.93 -20.59 2.28
C GLU A 151 -26.39 -19.34 1.51
N PHE A 152 -26.04 -19.21 0.23
CA PHE A 152 -26.46 -18.06 -0.58
C PHE A 152 -27.99 -17.93 -0.67
N ASN A 153 -28.69 -19.04 -0.92
CA ASN A 153 -30.15 -19.08 -1.02
C ASN A 153 -30.83 -18.76 0.34
N SER A 154 -30.24 -19.19 1.45
CA SER A 154 -30.68 -18.78 2.80
C SER A 154 -30.49 -17.27 3.03
N GLN A 155 -29.34 -16.71 2.62
CA GLN A 155 -29.02 -15.29 2.81
C GLN A 155 -29.89 -14.38 1.94
N ILE A 156 -30.19 -14.71 0.68
CA ILE A 156 -31.02 -13.85 -0.19
C ILE A 156 -32.47 -13.76 0.32
N GLY A 157 -33.02 -14.85 0.85
CA GLY A 157 -34.34 -14.84 1.51
C GLY A 157 -34.39 -13.88 2.72
N GLN A 158 -33.34 -13.90 3.55
CA GLN A 158 -33.23 -12.96 4.69
C GLN A 158 -33.02 -11.51 4.25
N VAL A 159 -32.23 -11.26 3.20
CA VAL A 159 -31.83 -9.91 2.77
C VAL A 159 -33.01 -9.08 2.27
N LYS A 160 -34.01 -9.72 1.62
CA LYS A 160 -35.25 -9.05 1.20
C LYS A 160 -36.10 -8.53 2.37
N LEU A 161 -35.94 -9.10 3.57
CA LEU A 161 -36.64 -8.68 4.79
C LEU A 161 -35.92 -7.54 5.55
N ILE A 162 -34.70 -7.17 5.15
CA ILE A 162 -33.89 -6.15 5.85
C ILE A 162 -33.92 -4.84 5.05
N PRO A 163 -34.57 -3.77 5.58
CA PRO A 163 -34.52 -2.43 5.00
C PRO A 163 -33.09 -1.99 4.71
N ARG A 164 -32.85 -1.38 3.55
CA ARG A 164 -31.48 -1.11 3.07
C ARG A 164 -30.70 -0.23 4.04
N ASP A 165 -31.31 0.84 4.52
CA ASP A 165 -30.79 1.78 5.51
C ASP A 165 -30.40 1.16 6.88
N LEU A 166 -30.84 -0.06 7.18
CA LEU A 166 -30.48 -0.86 8.35
C LEU A 166 -29.40 -1.94 8.07
N ARG A 167 -28.94 -2.09 6.82
CA ARG A 167 -27.92 -3.07 6.46
C ARG A 167 -26.56 -2.70 7.05
N THR A 168 -25.88 -3.70 7.62
CA THR A 168 -24.56 -3.52 8.24
C THR A 168 -23.47 -4.17 7.38
N PRO A 169 -22.35 -3.46 7.11
CA PRO A 169 -21.27 -4.04 6.32
C PRO A 169 -20.57 -5.18 7.08
N THR A 170 -20.25 -6.26 6.34
CA THR A 170 -19.59 -7.46 6.91
C THR A 170 -18.13 -7.20 7.31
N ARG A 171 -17.45 -8.21 7.88
CA ARG A 171 -16.04 -8.02 8.26
C ARG A 171 -15.11 -7.91 7.05
N LYS A 172 -14.17 -6.96 7.11
CA LYS A 172 -13.09 -6.83 6.12
C LYS A 172 -12.12 -8.02 6.24
N VAL A 173 -11.74 -8.63 5.11
CA VAL A 173 -10.84 -9.79 5.08
C VAL A 173 -9.50 -9.43 4.40
N PRO A 174 -8.33 -9.73 5.02
CA PRO A 174 -7.05 -9.49 4.37
C PRO A 174 -6.90 -10.38 3.14
N TYR A 175 -6.27 -9.87 2.08
CA TYR A 175 -6.07 -10.66 0.85
C TYR A 175 -5.33 -11.99 1.09
N GLN A 176 -4.43 -12.03 2.08
CA GLN A 176 -3.69 -13.23 2.50
C GLN A 176 -4.55 -14.28 3.24
N LEU A 177 -5.73 -13.90 3.73
CA LEU A 177 -6.68 -14.78 4.44
C LEU A 177 -7.95 -15.03 3.62
N LEU A 178 -7.95 -14.66 2.34
CA LEU A 178 -9.08 -14.81 1.44
C LEU A 178 -9.23 -16.28 1.03
N ASN A 179 -10.41 -16.87 1.24
CA ASN A 179 -10.71 -18.18 0.66
C ASN A 179 -11.24 -17.97 -0.77
N LYS A 180 -10.38 -18.27 -1.76
CA LYS A 180 -10.72 -18.13 -3.19
C LYS A 180 -11.76 -19.16 -3.65
N GLU A 181 -11.70 -20.38 -3.13
CA GLU A 181 -12.61 -21.47 -3.50
C GLU A 181 -14.06 -21.13 -3.11
N ILE A 182 -14.26 -20.61 -1.89
CA ILE A 182 -15.58 -20.16 -1.42
C ILE A 182 -16.09 -18.96 -2.24
N LEU A 183 -15.22 -18.02 -2.64
CA LEU A 183 -15.63 -16.93 -3.53
C LEU A 183 -16.08 -17.44 -4.91
N THR A 184 -15.35 -18.38 -5.50
CA THR A 184 -15.72 -19.01 -6.77
C THR A 184 -17.05 -19.77 -6.63
N GLY A 185 -17.22 -20.54 -5.55
CA GLY A 185 -18.46 -21.27 -5.25
C GLY A 185 -19.67 -20.35 -5.14
N ILE A 186 -19.59 -19.30 -4.32
CA ILE A 186 -20.67 -18.31 -4.18
C ILE A 186 -20.94 -17.58 -5.51
N ASN A 187 -19.89 -17.24 -6.27
CA ASN A 187 -20.05 -16.57 -7.55
C ASN A 187 -20.79 -17.45 -8.58
N ALA A 188 -20.50 -18.76 -8.58
CA ALA A 188 -21.25 -19.71 -9.38
C ALA A 188 -22.70 -19.87 -8.88
N SER A 189 -22.94 -19.89 -7.56
CA SER A 189 -24.30 -19.93 -6.99
C SER A 189 -25.13 -18.70 -7.35
N ILE A 190 -24.53 -17.51 -7.35
CA ILE A 190 -25.16 -16.28 -7.87
C ILE A 190 -25.51 -16.46 -9.35
N GLY A 191 -24.57 -16.96 -10.16
CA GLY A 191 -24.80 -17.22 -11.58
C GLY A 191 -25.96 -18.19 -11.87
N GLU A 192 -26.15 -19.23 -11.05
CA GLU A 192 -27.30 -20.14 -11.15
C GLU A 192 -28.61 -19.49 -10.72
N PHE A 193 -28.64 -18.84 -9.54
CA PHE A 193 -29.82 -18.14 -9.04
C PHE A 193 -30.37 -17.14 -10.07
N MET A 194 -29.47 -16.45 -10.76
CA MET A 194 -29.79 -15.46 -11.79
C MET A 194 -30.28 -16.01 -13.12
N LYS A 195 -30.01 -17.28 -13.45
CA LYS A 195 -30.65 -17.93 -14.61
C LYS A 195 -32.15 -18.13 -14.37
N ALA A 196 -32.55 -18.35 -13.11
CA ALA A 196 -33.94 -18.52 -12.71
C ALA A 196 -34.62 -17.21 -12.28
N ASN A 197 -33.87 -16.22 -11.79
CA ASN A 197 -34.38 -14.96 -11.25
C ASN A 197 -33.55 -13.79 -11.83
N GLN A 198 -33.98 -13.24 -12.97
CA GLN A 198 -33.37 -12.01 -13.50
C GLN A 198 -33.73 -10.81 -12.61
N PRO A 199 -32.81 -9.87 -12.34
CA PRO A 199 -33.09 -8.70 -11.51
C PRO A 199 -33.81 -7.61 -12.33
N ASP A 200 -34.97 -7.17 -11.84
CA ASP A 200 -35.81 -6.15 -12.51
C ASP A 200 -35.38 -4.71 -12.22
N ASN A 201 -34.40 -4.48 -11.33
CA ASN A 201 -33.94 -3.14 -10.96
C ASN A 201 -32.58 -3.15 -10.21
N ARG A 202 -32.01 -1.95 -10.03
CA ARG A 202 -30.79 -1.69 -9.24
C ARG A 202 -30.86 -2.25 -7.81
N ASN A 203 -32.06 -2.27 -7.22
CA ASN A 203 -32.29 -2.69 -5.85
C ASN A 203 -32.17 -4.22 -5.69
N ASP A 204 -32.65 -5.00 -6.65
CA ASP A 204 -32.46 -6.47 -6.70
C ASP A 204 -30.99 -6.86 -6.90
N ILE A 205 -30.28 -6.14 -7.77
CA ILE A 205 -28.83 -6.30 -7.96
C ILE A 205 -28.08 -6.08 -6.63
N ALA A 206 -28.45 -5.02 -5.89
CA ALA A 206 -27.86 -4.73 -4.58
C ALA A 206 -28.16 -5.85 -3.56
N ASP A 207 -29.36 -6.43 -3.59
CA ASP A 207 -29.76 -7.50 -2.68
C ASP A 207 -29.01 -8.81 -2.95
N ILE A 208 -28.84 -9.19 -4.21
CA ILE A 208 -28.02 -10.33 -4.65
C ILE A 208 -26.56 -10.16 -4.19
N LEU A 209 -25.97 -8.99 -4.43
CA LEU A 209 -24.59 -8.70 -4.04
C LEU A 209 -24.39 -8.70 -2.52
N TYR A 210 -25.35 -8.15 -1.75
CA TYR A 210 -25.29 -8.14 -0.29
C TYR A 210 -25.51 -9.54 0.32
N ALA A 211 -26.39 -10.36 -0.27
CA ALA A 211 -26.56 -11.77 0.11
C ALA A 211 -25.28 -12.59 -0.12
N GLY A 212 -24.63 -12.44 -1.29
CA GLY A 212 -23.33 -13.06 -1.57
C GLY A 212 -22.22 -12.62 -0.60
N GLN A 213 -22.23 -11.33 -0.22
CA GLN A 213 -21.33 -10.78 0.79
C GLN A 213 -21.57 -11.41 2.18
N ARG A 214 -22.83 -11.60 2.60
CA ARG A 214 -23.18 -12.26 3.88
C ARG A 214 -22.82 -13.74 3.87
N ALA A 215 -23.13 -14.46 2.78
CA ALA A 215 -22.79 -15.88 2.62
C ALA A 215 -21.28 -16.12 2.72
N TYR A 216 -20.47 -15.26 2.10
CA TYR A 216 -19.01 -15.34 2.21
C TYR A 216 -18.53 -15.12 3.64
N ASP A 217 -19.12 -14.17 4.38
CA ASP A 217 -18.76 -13.95 5.77
C ASP A 217 -19.08 -15.16 6.63
N ALA A 218 -20.32 -15.67 6.54
CA ALA A 218 -20.80 -16.85 7.26
C ALA A 218 -19.89 -18.08 7.05
N LEU A 219 -19.64 -18.46 5.79
CA LEU A 219 -18.82 -19.63 5.44
C LEU A 219 -17.33 -19.49 5.83
N THR A 220 -16.82 -18.27 6.01
CA THR A 220 -15.42 -18.03 6.39
C THR A 220 -15.22 -17.62 7.85
N HIS A 221 -16.31 -17.39 8.60
CA HIS A 221 -16.23 -16.98 10.00
C HIS A 221 -15.96 -18.19 10.91
N ARG A 222 -14.92 -18.09 11.74
CA ARG A 222 -14.60 -19.12 12.75
C ARG A 222 -14.78 -18.54 14.13
N VAL A 223 -15.83 -18.99 14.83
CA VAL A 223 -16.06 -18.64 16.24
C VAL A 223 -14.92 -19.23 17.08
N CYS A 224 -14.04 -18.36 17.57
CA CYS A 224 -12.92 -18.77 18.42
C CYS A 224 -13.39 -18.84 19.88
N LYS A 225 -13.42 -20.04 20.48
CA LYS A 225 -13.71 -20.21 21.91
C LYS A 225 -12.77 -19.33 22.74
N LYS A 226 -13.33 -18.51 23.64
CA LYS A 226 -12.53 -17.65 24.53
C LYS A 226 -11.67 -18.53 25.43
N SER A 227 -10.40 -18.14 25.66
CA SER A 227 -9.46 -18.91 26.45
C SER A 227 -9.48 -18.47 27.92
N GLU A 228 -9.79 -19.40 28.82
CA GLU A 228 -9.82 -19.20 30.28
C GLU A 228 -8.45 -18.96 30.91
N TRP A 229 -7.36 -19.17 30.15
CA TRP A 229 -5.97 -19.07 30.61
C TRP A 229 -5.65 -17.76 31.33
N ILE A 230 -6.30 -16.64 30.98
CA ILE A 230 -6.09 -15.35 31.67
C ILE A 230 -6.62 -15.42 33.11
N GLY A 231 -7.82 -15.97 33.33
CA GLY A 231 -8.40 -16.14 34.67
C GLY A 231 -7.55 -17.05 35.54
N ILE A 232 -7.11 -18.19 35.00
CA ILE A 232 -6.21 -19.14 35.67
C ILE A 232 -4.90 -18.47 36.09
N MET A 233 -4.31 -17.64 35.21
CA MET A 233 -3.06 -16.94 35.48
C MET A 233 -3.20 -15.80 36.49
N ASN A 234 -4.31 -15.07 36.47
CA ASN A 234 -4.62 -14.05 37.48
C ASN A 234 -4.85 -14.70 38.84
N ALA A 235 -5.66 -15.75 38.93
CA ALA A 235 -5.86 -16.50 40.18
C ALA A 235 -4.54 -17.07 40.75
N LYS A 236 -3.62 -17.54 39.89
CA LYS A 236 -2.27 -17.91 40.33
C LYS A 236 -1.46 -16.71 40.83
N LEU A 237 -1.55 -15.55 40.19
CA LEU A 237 -0.88 -14.32 40.64
C LEU A 237 -1.39 -13.88 42.01
N ASP A 238 -2.70 -13.87 42.21
CA ASP A 238 -3.36 -13.47 43.46
C ASP A 238 -3.01 -14.44 44.59
N LYS A 239 -2.96 -15.77 44.32
CA LYS A 239 -2.47 -16.75 45.29
C LYS A 239 -1.02 -16.49 45.68
N LEU A 240 -0.11 -16.27 44.72
CA LEU A 240 1.30 -16.01 45.02
C LEU A 240 1.51 -14.69 45.77
N ARG A 241 0.70 -13.66 45.51
CA ARG A 241 0.74 -12.40 46.27
C ARG A 241 0.27 -12.61 47.72
N LYS A 242 -0.82 -13.35 47.95
CA LYS A 242 -1.23 -13.74 49.31
C LYS A 242 -0.16 -14.56 50.04
N GLU A 243 0.48 -15.52 49.38
CA GLU A 243 1.62 -16.26 49.96
C GLU A 243 2.79 -15.31 50.31
N LEU A 244 3.08 -14.30 49.48
CA LEU A 244 4.12 -13.29 49.73
C LEU A 244 3.78 -12.39 50.92
N ASP A 245 2.52 -11.92 51.02
CA ASP A 245 2.04 -11.05 52.09
C ASP A 245 2.06 -11.74 53.47
N LEU A 246 1.91 -13.07 53.51
CA LEU A 246 2.03 -13.87 54.72
C LEU A 246 3.49 -14.08 55.17
N VAL A 247 4.42 -14.33 54.24
CA VAL A 247 5.82 -14.66 54.58
C VAL A 247 6.70 -13.41 54.79
N THR A 248 6.43 -12.31 54.09
CA THR A 248 7.29 -11.10 54.11
C THR A 248 7.43 -10.46 55.51
N PRO A 249 6.35 -10.26 56.31
CA PRO A 249 6.48 -9.68 57.66
C PRO A 249 7.33 -10.55 58.60
N LEU A 250 7.23 -11.88 58.47
CA LEU A 250 7.97 -12.85 59.28
C LEU A 250 9.46 -12.88 58.92
N ALA A 251 9.81 -12.66 57.65
CA ALA A 251 11.21 -12.48 57.23
C ALA A 251 11.83 -11.18 57.78
N ASN A 252 11.01 -10.14 57.96
CA ASN A 252 11.40 -8.80 58.40
C ASN A 252 11.37 -8.58 59.92
N ASN A 253 11.03 -9.61 60.71
CA ASN A 253 11.12 -9.61 62.17
C ASN A 253 10.07 -8.73 62.89
N ASP A 254 8.89 -8.56 62.31
CA ASP A 254 7.77 -7.84 62.92
C ASP A 254 7.19 -8.62 64.12
N LYS A 255 7.24 -8.02 65.32
CA LYS A 255 6.89 -8.68 66.60
C LYS A 255 5.38 -8.89 66.81
N THR A 256 4.54 -8.41 65.90
CA THR A 256 3.07 -8.31 66.06
C THR A 256 2.28 -9.59 65.78
N ARG A 257 2.88 -10.62 65.15
CA ARG A 257 2.21 -11.92 64.89
C ARG A 257 2.98 -13.10 65.49
N LYS A 258 2.57 -13.54 66.68
CA LYS A 258 3.15 -14.70 67.40
C LYS A 258 2.55 -16.07 67.05
N SER A 259 1.49 -16.13 66.22
CA SER A 259 0.86 -17.40 65.83
C SER A 259 1.36 -17.91 64.48
N PHE A 260 1.83 -19.16 64.45
CA PHE A 260 2.08 -19.90 63.21
C PHE A 260 0.76 -20.48 62.70
N SER A 261 0.14 -19.87 61.67
CA SER A 261 -1.02 -20.48 61.01
C SER A 261 -0.62 -21.73 60.20
N ASP A 262 -1.55 -22.65 60.02
CA ASP A 262 -1.32 -23.86 59.24
C ASP A 262 -0.99 -23.57 57.77
N GLU A 263 -1.55 -22.49 57.21
CA GLU A 263 -1.22 -21.98 55.88
C GLU A 263 0.29 -21.69 55.73
N LEU A 264 0.95 -21.20 56.79
CA LEU A 264 2.39 -20.95 56.76
C LEU A 264 3.20 -22.26 56.77
N ARG A 265 2.71 -23.29 57.49
CA ARG A 265 3.33 -24.63 57.48
C ARG A 265 3.22 -25.26 56.09
N ASP A 266 2.08 -25.08 55.43
CA ASP A 266 1.84 -25.53 54.05
C ASP A 266 2.77 -24.83 53.05
N ILE A 267 2.97 -23.51 53.18
CA ILE A 267 3.93 -22.77 52.35
C ILE A 267 5.37 -23.25 52.60
N LEU A 268 5.77 -23.48 53.86
CA LEU A 268 7.10 -24.00 54.19
C LEU A 268 7.30 -25.42 53.60
N SER A 269 6.29 -26.28 53.73
CA SER A 269 6.27 -27.65 53.18
C SER A 269 6.39 -27.65 51.64
N LYS A 270 5.65 -26.78 50.95
CA LYS A 270 5.70 -26.57 49.49
C LYS A 270 7.11 -26.23 48.97
N TYR A 271 7.93 -25.56 49.78
CA TYR A 271 9.34 -25.25 49.46
C TYR A 271 10.35 -26.20 50.09
N GLY A 272 9.92 -27.28 50.76
CA GLY A 272 10.78 -28.34 51.30
C GLY A 272 11.32 -28.10 52.72
N TYR A 273 10.78 -27.13 53.46
CA TYR A 273 11.28 -26.73 54.79
C TYR A 273 10.35 -27.19 55.93
N ARG A 274 10.91 -27.84 56.95
CA ARG A 274 10.14 -28.29 58.15
C ARG A 274 10.15 -27.30 59.33
N LYS A 275 11.13 -26.40 59.40
CA LYS A 275 11.25 -25.34 60.41
C LYS A 275 11.86 -24.10 59.76
N ALA A 276 11.34 -22.92 60.08
CA ALA A 276 11.78 -21.66 59.46
C ALA A 276 13.00 -21.06 60.18
N LYS A 277 14.17 -21.02 59.51
CA LYS A 277 15.29 -20.13 59.89
C LYS A 277 15.21 -18.84 59.06
N LYS A 278 15.76 -17.73 59.58
CA LYS A 278 15.70 -16.41 58.92
C LYS A 278 16.19 -16.41 57.46
N GLY A 279 17.28 -17.13 57.18
CA GLY A 279 17.83 -17.26 55.83
C GLY A 279 16.95 -18.08 54.86
N ASP A 280 16.17 -19.04 55.37
CA ASP A 280 15.27 -19.87 54.56
C ASP A 280 13.99 -19.10 54.21
N LEU A 281 13.44 -18.31 55.14
CA LEU A 281 12.33 -17.40 54.87
C LEU A 281 12.68 -16.39 53.76
N PHE A 282 13.89 -15.80 53.79
CA PHE A 282 14.33 -14.87 52.75
C PHE A 282 14.47 -15.54 51.38
N ARG A 283 14.93 -16.81 51.34
CA ARG A 283 14.98 -17.62 50.11
C ARG A 283 13.58 -17.91 49.56
N ILE A 284 12.63 -18.26 50.42
CA ILE A 284 11.22 -18.49 50.04
C ILE A 284 10.58 -17.21 49.48
N VAL A 285 10.76 -16.06 50.16
CA VAL A 285 10.33 -14.74 49.66
C VAL A 285 10.91 -14.46 48.26
N THR A 286 12.21 -14.72 48.06
CA THR A 286 12.86 -14.53 46.75
C THR A 286 12.26 -15.45 45.68
N CYS A 287 12.02 -16.73 46.00
CA CYS A 287 11.40 -17.69 45.07
C CYS A 287 9.96 -17.30 44.70
N ILE A 288 9.14 -16.88 45.67
CA ILE A 288 7.77 -16.41 45.43
C ILE A 288 7.80 -15.14 44.56
N GLN A 289 8.69 -14.18 44.86
CA GLN A 289 8.85 -12.97 44.05
C GLN A 289 9.26 -13.29 42.61
N ASP A 290 10.12 -14.27 42.39
CA ASP A 290 10.52 -14.68 41.04
C ASP A 290 9.40 -15.45 40.29
N GLU A 291 8.59 -16.26 40.99
CA GLU A 291 7.35 -16.82 40.43
C GLU A 291 6.35 -15.73 40.04
N VAL A 292 6.14 -14.72 40.90
CA VAL A 292 5.29 -13.55 40.61
C VAL A 292 5.79 -12.84 39.34
N LYS A 293 7.08 -12.49 39.27
CA LYS A 293 7.69 -11.88 38.07
C LYS A 293 7.50 -12.76 36.82
N ILE A 294 7.59 -14.08 36.93
CA ILE A 294 7.35 -15.01 35.81
C ILE A 294 5.88 -14.99 35.36
N VAL A 295 4.93 -14.94 36.28
CA VAL A 295 3.48 -14.91 36.01
C VAL A 295 3.08 -13.57 35.39
N GLU A 296 3.51 -12.45 35.97
CA GLU A 296 3.31 -11.10 35.43
C GLU A 296 3.93 -10.96 34.03
N LYS A 297 5.17 -11.44 33.83
CA LYS A 297 5.83 -11.46 32.52
C LYS A 297 5.06 -12.29 31.49
N LYS A 298 4.41 -13.39 31.89
CA LYS A 298 3.54 -14.19 31.00
C LYS A 298 2.27 -13.42 30.63
N LEU A 299 1.62 -12.71 31.57
CA LEU A 299 0.46 -11.85 31.32
C LEU A 299 0.81 -10.68 30.40
N ALA A 300 1.83 -9.88 30.73
CA ALA A 300 2.32 -8.78 29.89
C ALA A 300 2.71 -9.27 28.48
N THR A 301 3.34 -10.45 28.37
CA THR A 301 3.64 -11.06 27.06
C THR A 301 2.38 -11.45 26.29
N HIS A 302 1.31 -11.90 26.97
CA HIS A 302 0.02 -12.19 26.34
C HIS A 302 -0.60 -10.91 25.78
N GLU A 303 -0.68 -9.85 26.60
CA GLU A 303 -1.26 -8.57 26.21
C GLU A 303 -0.47 -7.90 25.09
N ALA A 304 0.86 -7.86 25.20
CA ALA A 304 1.73 -7.34 24.13
C ALA A 304 1.51 -8.09 22.81
N ARG A 305 1.31 -9.41 22.83
CA ARG A 305 0.95 -10.20 21.62
C ARG A 305 -0.45 -9.88 21.11
N LYS A 306 -1.42 -9.62 22.00
CA LYS A 306 -2.79 -9.22 21.64
C LYS A 306 -2.80 -7.84 20.98
N LYS A 307 -2.08 -6.86 21.57
CA LYS A 307 -1.86 -5.52 21.00
C LYS A 307 -1.11 -5.62 19.67
N PHE A 308 0.01 -6.33 19.60
CA PHE A 308 0.78 -6.55 18.37
C PHE A 308 -0.09 -7.09 17.22
N ARG A 309 -0.92 -8.12 17.46
CA ARG A 309 -1.83 -8.63 16.42
C ARG A 309 -2.87 -7.59 16.02
N ARG A 310 -3.46 -6.87 16.99
CA ARG A 310 -4.45 -5.81 16.72
C ARG A 310 -3.86 -4.68 15.90
N ASP A 311 -2.70 -4.14 16.29
CA ASP A 311 -2.03 -3.02 15.65
C ASP A 311 -1.65 -3.37 14.20
N ASN A 312 -0.99 -4.52 13.98
CA ASN A 312 -0.62 -4.96 12.63
C ASN A 312 -1.83 -5.34 11.76
N MET A 313 -2.86 -5.97 12.34
CA MET A 313 -4.09 -6.30 11.60
C MET A 313 -4.86 -5.02 11.19
N CYS A 314 -4.91 -4.03 12.07
CA CYS A 314 -5.49 -2.71 11.77
C CYS A 314 -4.70 -2.00 10.67
N PHE A 315 -3.36 -2.03 10.72
CA PHE A 315 -2.49 -1.47 9.69
C PHE A 315 -2.71 -2.08 8.29
N GLU A 316 -2.84 -3.41 8.21
CA GLU A 316 -3.03 -4.10 6.93
C GLU A 316 -4.46 -3.99 6.39
N LEU A 317 -5.49 -4.04 7.26
CA LEU A 317 -6.90 -4.01 6.84
C LEU A 317 -7.47 -2.61 6.65
N ASN A 318 -7.06 -1.66 7.48
CA ASN A 318 -7.74 -0.39 7.65
C ASN A 318 -6.73 0.75 7.86
N ARG A 319 -5.70 0.80 7.02
CA ARG A 319 -4.55 1.70 7.15
C ARG A 319 -4.91 3.18 7.35
N ARG A 320 -6.00 3.66 6.71
CA ARG A 320 -6.53 5.02 6.94
C ARG A 320 -7.01 5.22 8.38
N GLN A 321 -7.81 4.28 8.91
CA GLN A 321 -8.25 4.31 10.31
C GLN A 321 -7.08 4.15 11.28
N PHE A 322 -6.09 3.33 10.93
CA PHE A 322 -4.88 3.16 11.73
C PHE A 322 -4.13 4.48 11.92
N TYR A 323 -3.89 5.24 10.85
CA TYR A 323 -3.28 6.57 10.95
C TYR A 323 -4.20 7.59 11.64
N ARG A 324 -5.51 7.53 11.37
CA ARG A 324 -6.49 8.40 12.02
C ARG A 324 -6.47 8.23 13.55
N ASN A 325 -6.46 6.98 14.04
CA ASN A 325 -6.36 6.65 15.47
C ASN A 325 -5.02 7.07 16.13
N LEU A 326 -3.96 7.30 15.33
CA LEU A 326 -2.67 7.80 15.84
C LEU A 326 -2.71 9.31 16.08
N THR A 327 -3.38 10.04 15.19
CA THR A 327 -3.59 11.49 15.34
C THR A 327 -4.68 11.79 16.37
N GLU A 328 -5.78 11.02 16.34
CA GLU A 328 -6.88 11.06 17.31
C GLU A 328 -6.54 10.27 18.59
N LYS A 329 -5.49 10.68 19.33
CA LYS A 329 -5.25 10.24 20.72
C LYS A 329 -6.39 10.71 21.64
N LYS A 330 -7.56 10.04 21.57
CA LYS A 330 -8.79 10.28 22.35
C LYS A 330 -8.89 11.70 22.96
N LYS A 331 -8.90 12.72 22.10
CA LYS A 331 -9.34 14.06 22.53
C LYS A 331 -10.84 13.95 22.73
N ASN A 332 -11.33 14.22 23.95
CA ASN A 332 -12.76 14.18 24.24
C ASN A 332 -13.44 15.25 23.38
N THR A 333 -14.14 14.82 22.35
CA THR A 333 -14.89 15.70 21.46
C THR A 333 -16.19 16.11 22.14
N GLN A 334 -16.12 17.21 22.88
CA GLN A 334 -17.26 17.84 23.54
C GLN A 334 -18.18 18.48 22.49
N PHE A 335 -19.48 18.34 22.71
CA PHE A 335 -20.54 18.76 21.79
C PHE A 335 -21.50 19.66 22.56
N MET A 336 -21.82 20.84 22.04
CA MET A 336 -22.51 21.91 22.77
C MET A 336 -23.83 22.38 22.15
N PHE A 337 -24.30 21.77 21.06
CA PHE A 337 -25.57 22.10 20.41
C PHE A 337 -26.54 20.91 20.37
N ASP A 338 -27.85 21.17 20.24
CA ASP A 338 -28.86 20.12 20.17
C ASP A 338 -29.06 19.55 18.75
N GLN A 339 -29.63 18.34 18.64
CA GLN A 339 -30.02 17.74 17.37
C GLN A 339 -31.03 18.59 16.59
N ARG A 340 -32.00 19.25 17.25
CA ARG A 340 -32.98 20.12 16.56
C ARG A 340 -32.31 21.35 15.96
N GLN A 341 -31.43 22.00 16.71
CA GLN A 341 -30.61 23.13 16.24
C GLN A 341 -29.69 22.72 15.07
N CYS A 342 -29.23 21.47 15.05
CA CYS A 342 -28.48 20.94 13.92
C CYS A 342 -29.37 20.74 12.69
N LEU A 343 -30.57 20.19 12.84
CA LEU A 343 -31.51 19.99 11.74
C LEU A 343 -31.91 21.32 11.09
N SER A 344 -32.41 22.27 11.89
CA SER A 344 -32.92 23.56 11.38
C SER A 344 -31.83 24.38 10.67
N PHE A 345 -30.58 24.31 11.12
CA PHE A 345 -29.45 24.94 10.43
C PHE A 345 -29.20 24.32 9.05
N TRP A 346 -29.28 22.99 8.93
CA TRP A 346 -29.04 22.33 7.64
C TRP A 346 -30.23 22.49 6.69
N GLU A 347 -31.46 22.53 7.21
CA GLU A 347 -32.64 22.94 6.44
C GLU A 347 -32.46 24.37 5.90
N SER A 348 -32.10 25.35 6.73
CA SER A 348 -31.91 26.74 6.29
C SER A 348 -30.77 26.93 5.28
N VAL A 349 -29.81 26.00 5.22
CA VAL A 349 -28.72 26.01 4.22
C VAL A 349 -29.19 25.53 2.84
N TRP A 350 -30.17 24.63 2.77
CA TRP A 350 -30.60 23.96 1.55
C TRP A 350 -31.98 24.37 1.02
N VAL A 351 -32.65 25.31 1.69
CA VAL A 351 -33.85 26.01 1.19
C VAL A 351 -33.48 27.01 0.09
N LYS A 352 -34.33 27.16 -0.94
CA LYS A 352 -34.18 28.18 -1.99
C LYS A 352 -34.35 29.58 -1.39
N HIS A 353 -33.45 30.51 -1.73
CA HIS A 353 -33.60 31.93 -1.41
C HIS A 353 -34.30 32.66 -2.55
N GLU A 354 -34.91 33.82 -2.26
CA GLU A 354 -35.50 34.67 -3.30
C GLU A 354 -34.43 35.12 -4.29
N SER A 355 -34.74 35.00 -5.58
CA SER A 355 -33.86 35.38 -6.68
C SER A 355 -33.76 36.90 -6.77
N VAL A 356 -32.58 37.46 -6.47
CA VAL A 356 -32.29 38.87 -6.75
C VAL A 356 -32.18 39.05 -8.26
N GLY A 357 -32.94 39.98 -8.84
CA GLY A 357 -33.19 40.11 -10.29
C GLY A 357 -31.99 40.47 -11.19
N ASP A 358 -30.77 40.47 -10.66
CA ASP A 358 -29.52 40.70 -11.41
C ASP A 358 -29.10 39.43 -12.17
N SER A 359 -29.79 39.14 -13.27
CA SER A 359 -29.44 38.03 -14.17
C SER A 359 -28.14 38.35 -14.92
N ILE A 360 -27.10 37.57 -14.66
CA ILE A 360 -25.86 37.60 -15.45
C ILE A 360 -26.14 36.86 -16.75
N LEU A 361 -26.16 37.59 -17.87
CA LEU A 361 -26.28 36.99 -19.20
C LEU A 361 -25.07 36.05 -19.44
N LEU A 362 -25.34 34.76 -19.63
CA LEU A 362 -24.35 33.77 -20.01
C LEU A 362 -24.34 33.62 -21.53
N ASP A 363 -23.17 33.72 -22.15
CA ASP A 363 -23.04 33.50 -23.59
C ASP A 363 -23.32 32.03 -23.95
N ASN A 364 -24.26 31.82 -24.88
CA ASN A 364 -24.57 30.51 -25.44
C ASN A 364 -23.36 29.94 -26.20
N ARG A 365 -22.83 28.81 -25.71
CA ARG A 365 -21.71 28.12 -26.37
C ARG A 365 -22.24 27.05 -27.33
N VAL A 366 -21.96 27.20 -28.62
CA VAL A 366 -22.21 26.15 -29.60
C VAL A 366 -20.97 25.26 -29.69
N THR A 367 -21.13 23.96 -29.44
CA THR A 367 -20.10 22.96 -29.75
C THR A 367 -20.60 22.02 -30.85
N GLY A 368 -19.70 21.47 -31.64
CA GLY A 368 -20.00 20.38 -32.59
C GLY A 368 -20.07 19.01 -31.89
N ALA A 369 -20.69 18.93 -30.71
CA ALA A 369 -20.84 17.69 -29.97
C ALA A 369 -22.07 16.92 -30.45
N GLU A 370 -21.88 15.64 -30.80
CA GLU A 370 -23.01 14.75 -31.12
C GLU A 370 -23.88 14.53 -29.89
N ASP A 371 -25.19 14.78 -30.04
CA ASP A 371 -26.17 14.60 -28.96
C ASP A 371 -26.65 13.14 -28.80
N THR A 372 -26.04 12.20 -29.52
CA THR A 372 -26.30 10.78 -29.32
C THR A 372 -25.83 10.32 -27.94
N ILE A 373 -26.69 9.60 -27.22
CA ILE A 373 -26.34 8.94 -25.96
C ILE A 373 -25.10 8.07 -26.18
N ALA A 374 -24.01 8.41 -25.50
CA ALA A 374 -22.74 7.69 -25.67
C ALA A 374 -22.87 6.23 -25.22
N ASP A 375 -22.34 5.28 -26.02
CA ASP A 375 -22.25 3.90 -25.54
C ASP A 375 -21.21 3.78 -24.41
N PHE A 376 -21.65 3.15 -23.33
CA PHE A 376 -20.84 2.78 -22.18
C PHE A 376 -20.52 1.29 -22.31
N GLY A 377 -19.61 0.99 -23.24
CA GLY A 377 -19.15 -0.35 -23.53
C GLY A 377 -18.76 -1.12 -22.26
N LYS A 378 -19.08 -2.41 -22.24
CA LYS A 378 -18.92 -3.31 -21.08
C LYS A 378 -17.54 -3.22 -20.43
N ASP A 379 -16.48 -3.17 -21.25
CA ASP A 379 -15.10 -3.08 -20.78
C ASP A 379 -14.80 -1.76 -20.06
N THR A 380 -15.39 -0.64 -20.48
CA THR A 380 -15.27 0.68 -19.82
C THR A 380 -15.84 0.64 -18.40
N ILE A 381 -16.98 -0.06 -18.22
CA ILE A 381 -17.60 -0.24 -16.90
C ILE A 381 -16.78 -1.20 -16.03
N ILE A 382 -16.25 -2.29 -16.62
CA ILE A 382 -15.30 -3.20 -15.94
C ILE A 382 -14.06 -2.43 -15.47
N GLU A 383 -13.52 -1.53 -16.30
CA GLU A 383 -12.38 -0.68 -15.97
C GLU A 383 -12.68 0.22 -14.77
N ILE A 384 -13.81 0.95 -14.80
CA ILE A 384 -14.26 1.83 -13.72
C ILE A 384 -14.43 1.05 -12.41
N ILE A 385 -15.12 -0.10 -12.44
CA ILE A 385 -15.31 -0.97 -11.26
C ILE A 385 -13.96 -1.44 -10.72
N ASN A 386 -13.03 -1.86 -11.59
CA ASN A 386 -11.69 -2.30 -11.19
C ASN A 386 -10.84 -1.19 -10.53
N GLN A 387 -11.05 0.07 -10.91
CA GLN A 387 -10.40 1.23 -10.28
C GLN A 387 -10.95 1.55 -8.87
N LEU A 388 -12.15 1.09 -8.50
CA LEU A 388 -12.75 1.40 -7.18
C LEU A 388 -11.94 0.80 -6.00
N PRO A 389 -11.74 1.52 -4.88
CA PRO A 389 -11.05 0.97 -3.71
C PRO A 389 -11.90 -0.09 -2.98
N ASN A 390 -11.36 -1.32 -2.89
CA ASN A 390 -12.05 -2.54 -2.40
C ASN A 390 -12.85 -2.37 -1.09
N TRP A 391 -12.24 -1.80 -0.05
CA TRP A 391 -12.80 -1.73 1.32
C TRP A 391 -13.17 -0.30 1.75
N ARG A 392 -13.57 0.57 0.80
CA ARG A 392 -14.16 1.88 1.09
C ARG A 392 -15.49 1.70 1.85
N ALA A 393 -15.93 2.71 2.61
CA ALA A 393 -17.24 2.69 3.25
C ALA A 393 -18.34 2.48 2.20
N CYS A 394 -19.28 1.60 2.51
CA CYS A 394 -20.49 1.34 1.74
C CYS A 394 -21.45 2.54 1.76
N GLY A 395 -22.46 2.53 0.90
CA GLY A 395 -23.63 3.39 1.08
C GLY A 395 -24.63 2.77 2.03
N CYS A 396 -25.89 3.19 1.92
CA CYS A 396 -27.03 2.51 2.55
C CYS A 396 -27.13 1.03 2.13
N ASP A 397 -26.63 0.64 0.96
CA ASP A 397 -26.65 -0.75 0.48
C ASP A 397 -25.88 -1.77 1.35
N GLY A 398 -24.95 -1.33 2.19
CA GLY A 398 -24.10 -2.20 3.02
C GLY A 398 -22.99 -2.94 2.26
N ILE A 399 -22.82 -2.71 0.95
CA ILE A 399 -21.97 -3.50 0.05
C ILE A 399 -20.54 -2.94 0.02
N TYR A 400 -19.51 -3.81 -0.03
CA TYR A 400 -18.15 -3.39 -0.37
C TYR A 400 -17.84 -3.55 -1.87
N ASN A 401 -17.11 -2.57 -2.42
CA ASN A 401 -16.53 -2.63 -3.78
C ASN A 401 -15.69 -3.91 -4.02
N PHE A 402 -15.15 -4.54 -2.97
CA PHE A 402 -14.49 -5.83 -3.07
C PHE A 402 -15.39 -6.91 -3.70
N PHE A 403 -16.64 -7.01 -3.26
CA PHE A 403 -17.59 -8.02 -3.75
C PHE A 403 -18.15 -7.64 -5.12
N LEU A 404 -18.37 -6.35 -5.39
CA LEU A 404 -18.71 -5.82 -6.73
C LEU A 404 -17.66 -6.20 -7.80
N LYS A 405 -16.38 -6.31 -7.42
CA LYS A 405 -15.28 -6.77 -8.29
C LYS A 405 -15.13 -8.29 -8.40
N LYS A 406 -15.81 -9.06 -7.55
CA LYS A 406 -15.59 -10.51 -7.41
C LYS A 406 -16.79 -11.36 -7.77
N PHE A 407 -17.99 -10.80 -7.69
CA PHE A 407 -19.18 -11.41 -8.22
C PHE A 407 -19.40 -10.97 -9.67
N THR A 408 -19.83 -11.89 -10.52
CA THR A 408 -19.98 -11.70 -11.97
C THR A 408 -21.18 -10.82 -12.25
N TRP A 409 -20.96 -9.50 -12.33
CA TRP A 409 -22.01 -8.55 -12.68
C TRP A 409 -22.36 -8.56 -14.18
N SER A 410 -21.50 -9.14 -15.02
CA SER A 410 -21.57 -9.10 -16.49
C SER A 410 -22.72 -9.88 -17.12
N THR A 411 -23.54 -10.55 -16.30
CA THR A 411 -24.78 -11.26 -16.64
C THR A 411 -26.00 -10.66 -15.93
N MET A 412 -25.88 -9.51 -15.26
CA MET A 412 -26.91 -8.92 -14.39
C MET A 412 -27.80 -7.85 -15.04
N THR A 413 -27.91 -7.80 -16.37
CA THR A 413 -28.70 -6.77 -17.06
C THR A 413 -29.50 -7.35 -18.23
N SER A 414 -30.81 -7.48 -18.04
CA SER A 414 -31.80 -7.51 -19.12
C SER A 414 -32.37 -6.09 -19.33
N GLU A 415 -33.09 -5.86 -20.44
CA GLU A 415 -33.47 -4.52 -20.93
C GLU A 415 -34.60 -3.82 -20.14
N ARG A 416 -35.02 -4.35 -18.99
CA ARG A 416 -36.17 -3.85 -18.23
C ARG A 416 -35.78 -3.52 -16.80
N THR A 417 -35.59 -2.24 -16.51
CA THR A 417 -35.65 -1.74 -15.13
C THR A 417 -36.41 -0.42 -15.07
N SER A 418 -37.27 -0.25 -14.06
CA SER A 418 -38.08 0.96 -13.88
C SER A 418 -38.01 1.54 -12.45
N ARG A 419 -38.00 2.87 -12.39
CA ARG A 419 -38.18 3.80 -11.25
C ARG A 419 -37.18 3.65 -10.09
N ILE A 420 -36.25 4.60 -10.02
CA ILE A 420 -35.25 4.73 -8.94
C ILE A 420 -35.66 5.76 -7.89
N SER A 421 -35.51 5.40 -6.61
CA SER A 421 -35.49 6.35 -5.48
C SER A 421 -34.06 6.74 -5.12
N TYR A 422 -33.79 8.05 -5.03
CA TYR A 422 -32.47 8.65 -4.75
C TYR A 422 -32.35 9.13 -3.28
N MET A 423 -32.81 8.31 -2.33
CA MET A 423 -32.67 8.61 -0.90
C MET A 423 -31.29 8.14 -0.38
N GLU A 424 -30.43 9.08 -0.01
CA GLU A 424 -29.05 8.78 0.40
C GLU A 424 -28.73 9.33 1.81
N SER A 425 -27.78 8.68 2.50
CA SER A 425 -27.39 9.06 3.88
C SER A 425 -26.24 10.06 3.90
N THR A 426 -26.45 11.24 4.49
CA THR A 426 -25.43 12.28 4.69
C THR A 426 -24.90 12.25 6.11
N HIS A 427 -23.61 11.91 6.25
CA HIS A 427 -22.92 11.91 7.53
C HIS A 427 -22.27 13.27 7.78
N LEU A 428 -22.59 13.87 8.94
CA LEU A 428 -21.96 15.10 9.40
C LEU A 428 -20.63 14.80 10.11
N ILE A 429 -19.54 15.40 9.65
CA ILE A 429 -18.18 15.19 10.18
C ILE A 429 -17.60 16.54 10.68
N PRO A 430 -17.07 16.63 11.92
CA PRO A 430 -16.43 17.86 12.40
C PRO A 430 -15.25 18.33 11.52
N LYS A 431 -15.18 19.63 11.27
CA LYS A 431 -14.08 20.32 10.56
C LYS A 431 -12.91 20.67 11.50
N LYS A 432 -13.20 20.89 12.78
CA LYS A 432 -12.27 21.32 13.84
C LYS A 432 -12.49 20.49 15.11
N GLU A 433 -11.53 20.51 16.04
CA GLU A 433 -11.53 19.61 17.22
C GLU A 433 -12.62 19.96 18.26
N ILE A 434 -12.81 21.25 18.52
CA ILE A 434 -13.90 21.80 19.33
C ILE A 434 -14.95 22.35 18.35
N TYR A 435 -16.22 21.96 18.47
CA TYR A 435 -17.28 22.37 17.53
C TYR A 435 -18.54 22.78 18.29
N ASP A 436 -18.77 24.09 18.33
CA ASP A 436 -19.81 24.72 19.16
C ASP A 436 -21.06 25.06 18.35
N SER A 437 -20.99 24.92 17.01
CA SER A 437 -22.09 25.23 16.09
C SER A 437 -22.19 24.22 14.94
N PRO A 438 -23.40 23.94 14.43
CA PRO A 438 -23.61 23.14 13.21
C PRO A 438 -22.78 23.57 11.99
N LYS A 439 -22.39 24.86 11.89
CA LYS A 439 -21.51 25.38 10.81
C LYS A 439 -20.13 24.71 10.76
N ASP A 440 -19.67 24.19 11.90
CA ASP A 440 -18.39 23.48 12.05
C ASP A 440 -18.46 22.02 11.58
N LEU A 441 -19.64 21.52 11.21
CA LEU A 441 -19.81 20.20 10.60
C LEU A 441 -19.68 20.30 9.07
N ARG A 442 -19.20 19.22 8.45
CA ARG A 442 -19.12 19.03 7.00
C ARG A 442 -20.02 17.86 6.58
N PRO A 443 -20.97 18.05 5.65
CA PRO A 443 -21.81 16.97 5.17
C PRO A 443 -21.01 16.10 4.20
N ILE A 444 -21.19 14.77 4.32
CA ILE A 444 -20.63 13.78 3.40
C ILE A 444 -21.73 12.80 3.03
N THR A 445 -22.23 12.89 1.80
CA THR A 445 -23.27 11.98 1.29
C THR A 445 -22.64 10.64 0.91
N CYS A 446 -23.00 9.59 1.64
CA CYS A 446 -22.55 8.22 1.44
C CYS A 446 -23.48 7.48 0.47
N MET A 447 -23.44 7.83 -0.82
CA MET A 447 -24.32 7.21 -1.82
C MET A 447 -24.12 5.68 -1.96
N SER A 448 -25.11 4.97 -2.49
CA SER A 448 -24.97 3.57 -2.91
C SER A 448 -23.81 3.37 -3.91
N ASN A 449 -23.20 2.18 -3.93
CA ASN A 449 -22.06 1.91 -4.81
C ASN A 449 -22.48 1.85 -6.29
N LEU A 450 -23.71 1.41 -6.58
CA LEU A 450 -24.23 1.33 -7.94
C LEU A 450 -24.46 2.74 -8.53
N TYR A 451 -25.04 3.67 -7.76
CA TYR A 451 -25.14 5.09 -8.14
C TYR A 451 -23.75 5.67 -8.46
N LYS A 452 -22.76 5.43 -7.59
CA LYS A 452 -21.37 5.90 -7.79
C LYS A 452 -20.70 5.31 -9.04
N VAL A 453 -21.13 4.15 -9.54
CA VAL A 453 -20.62 3.61 -10.82
C VAL A 453 -21.21 4.40 -11.99
N VAL A 454 -22.52 4.69 -11.97
CA VAL A 454 -23.21 5.43 -13.04
C VAL A 454 -22.73 6.86 -13.13
N THR A 455 -22.72 7.60 -12.02
CA THR A 455 -22.22 8.98 -12.03
C THR A 455 -20.74 9.04 -12.42
N LYS A 456 -19.96 7.99 -12.13
CA LYS A 456 -18.56 7.92 -12.57
C LYS A 456 -18.41 7.63 -14.06
N CYS A 457 -19.35 6.90 -14.66
CA CYS A 457 -19.43 6.71 -16.11
C CYS A 457 -19.78 8.03 -16.81
N VAL A 458 -20.86 8.70 -16.39
CA VAL A 458 -21.28 10.00 -16.94
C VAL A 458 -20.17 11.04 -16.75
N ASN A 459 -19.55 11.12 -15.56
CA ASN A 459 -18.43 12.03 -15.32
C ASN A 459 -17.23 11.77 -16.24
N ARG A 460 -16.93 10.50 -16.59
CA ARG A 460 -15.84 10.20 -17.55
C ARG A 460 -16.09 10.90 -18.89
N LYS A 461 -17.30 10.74 -19.44
CA LYS A 461 -17.73 11.39 -20.69
C LYS A 461 -17.78 12.91 -20.56
N LEU A 462 -18.36 13.45 -19.48
CA LEU A 462 -18.38 14.88 -19.20
C LEU A 462 -16.97 15.48 -19.22
N THR A 463 -15.98 14.85 -18.56
CA THR A 463 -14.59 15.32 -18.64
C THR A 463 -14.01 15.20 -20.07
N ASP A 464 -14.36 14.15 -20.83
CA ASP A 464 -13.91 14.00 -22.22
C ASP A 464 -14.42 15.17 -23.10
N TYR A 465 -15.70 15.57 -22.99
CA TYR A 465 -16.26 16.75 -23.68
C TYR A 465 -15.61 18.06 -23.22
N ILE A 466 -15.46 18.25 -21.90
CA ILE A 466 -14.82 19.43 -21.31
C ILE A 466 -13.39 19.64 -21.84
N GLU A 467 -12.64 18.55 -22.03
CA GLU A 467 -11.26 18.58 -22.55
C GLU A 467 -11.23 18.79 -24.06
N ALA A 468 -12.13 18.15 -24.83
CA ALA A 468 -12.21 18.28 -26.27
C ALA A 468 -12.61 19.69 -26.75
N TYR A 469 -13.58 20.32 -26.07
CA TYR A 469 -14.13 21.63 -26.46
C TYR A 469 -13.64 22.80 -25.58
N ASN A 470 -12.65 22.56 -24.72
CA ASN A 470 -12.08 23.52 -23.75
C ASN A 470 -13.13 24.34 -22.97
N LEU A 471 -14.11 23.63 -22.39
CA LEU A 471 -15.26 24.26 -21.73
C LEU A 471 -14.93 24.94 -20.39
N ILE A 472 -13.71 24.74 -19.87
CA ILE A 472 -13.20 25.42 -18.67
C ILE A 472 -12.05 26.35 -19.09
N SER A 473 -11.90 27.47 -18.41
CA SER A 473 -10.85 28.47 -18.60
C SER A 473 -9.49 28.02 -18.05
N ASP A 474 -8.38 28.45 -18.67
CA ASP A 474 -7.01 28.02 -18.31
C ASP A 474 -6.58 28.41 -16.88
N ASN A 475 -7.25 29.41 -16.29
CA ASN A 475 -7.03 29.89 -14.93
C ASN A 475 -7.51 28.88 -13.86
N GLN A 476 -8.44 27.99 -14.21
CA GLN A 476 -9.07 27.01 -13.32
C GLN A 476 -8.40 25.64 -13.46
N LEU A 477 -7.67 25.23 -12.41
CA LEU A 477 -6.87 24.01 -12.36
C LEU A 477 -7.49 22.91 -11.48
N GLY A 478 -8.65 23.17 -10.87
CA GLY A 478 -9.51 22.15 -10.31
C GLY A 478 -10.04 21.20 -11.38
N THR A 479 -10.14 19.90 -11.07
CA THR A 479 -10.65 18.80 -11.93
C THR A 479 -9.93 18.49 -13.26
N ARG A 480 -9.10 19.38 -13.81
CA ARG A 480 -8.34 19.16 -15.06
C ARG A 480 -7.50 17.87 -15.00
N ARG A 481 -7.59 16.98 -16.01
CA ARG A 481 -6.69 15.81 -16.06
C ARG A 481 -5.27 16.22 -16.46
N MET A 482 -4.33 15.30 -16.30
CA MET A 482 -2.93 15.41 -16.75
C MET A 482 -2.14 16.62 -16.21
N CYS A 483 -2.66 17.33 -15.20
CA CYS A 483 -2.00 18.42 -14.47
C CYS A 483 -1.65 18.02 -13.03
N GLN A 484 -0.74 18.77 -12.40
CA GLN A 484 -0.39 18.69 -10.97
C GLN A 484 -1.25 19.65 -10.12
N GLY A 485 -2.38 20.13 -10.64
CA GLY A 485 -3.41 20.91 -9.93
C GLY A 485 -2.85 22.02 -9.04
N ALA A 486 -3.20 21.97 -7.75
CA ALA A 486 -2.76 22.91 -6.71
C ALA A 486 -1.24 23.15 -6.66
N LYS A 487 -0.41 22.14 -6.96
CA LYS A 487 1.06 22.32 -6.99
C LYS A 487 1.50 23.17 -8.18
N GLU A 488 0.90 22.95 -9.34
CA GLU A 488 1.12 23.76 -10.54
C GLU A 488 0.60 25.20 -10.34
N GLN A 489 -0.51 25.36 -9.60
CA GLN A 489 -1.08 26.66 -9.27
C GLN A 489 -0.24 27.46 -8.26
N ALA A 490 0.22 26.82 -7.19
CA ALA A 490 1.07 27.44 -6.19
C ALA A 490 2.44 27.81 -6.79
N LEU A 491 2.98 26.99 -7.70
CA LEU A 491 4.20 27.34 -8.43
C LEU A 491 3.97 28.51 -9.40
N LEU A 492 2.83 28.54 -10.11
CA LEU A 492 2.46 29.66 -10.99
C LEU A 492 2.30 30.97 -10.20
N ASN A 493 1.64 30.92 -9.04
CA ASN A 493 1.49 32.05 -8.12
C ASN A 493 2.86 32.67 -7.78
N GLN A 494 3.81 31.84 -7.35
CA GLN A 494 5.19 32.28 -7.09
C GLN A 494 5.86 32.90 -8.32
N CYS A 495 5.70 32.31 -9.52
CA CYS A 495 6.29 32.85 -10.75
C CYS A 495 5.72 34.24 -11.11
N VAL A 496 4.39 34.39 -11.10
CA VAL A 496 3.67 35.65 -11.40
C VAL A 496 4.16 36.77 -10.47
N HIS A 497 4.18 36.52 -9.17
CA HIS A 497 4.61 37.50 -8.18
C HIS A 497 6.10 37.84 -8.33
N GLN A 498 6.97 36.82 -8.45
CA GLN A 498 8.42 37.02 -8.52
C GLN A 498 8.84 37.87 -9.73
N GLN A 499 8.26 37.63 -10.91
CA GLN A 499 8.60 38.39 -12.13
C GLN A 499 7.99 39.81 -12.16
N ASN A 500 7.08 40.12 -11.23
CA ASN A 500 6.51 41.44 -11.03
C ASN A 500 6.95 42.05 -9.68
N GLY A 501 8.13 41.65 -9.18
CA GLY A 501 8.80 42.28 -8.04
C GLY A 501 8.29 41.89 -6.65
N ASN A 502 7.40 40.90 -6.55
CA ASN A 502 6.68 40.53 -5.32
C ASN A 502 5.97 41.73 -4.65
N ASN A 503 5.31 42.57 -5.45
CA ASN A 503 4.54 43.71 -4.94
C ASN A 503 3.24 43.89 -5.75
N LEU A 504 2.52 42.79 -5.98
CA LEU A 504 1.23 42.82 -6.67
C LEU A 504 0.10 43.00 -5.66
N PRO A 505 -0.73 44.05 -5.81
CA PRO A 505 -2.08 44.11 -5.25
C PRO A 505 -2.81 42.78 -5.41
N SER A 506 -3.27 42.18 -4.30
CA SER A 506 -3.77 40.80 -4.25
C SER A 506 -4.88 40.58 -3.23
N ALA A 507 -5.83 39.71 -3.59
CA ALA A 507 -6.86 39.22 -2.69
C ALA A 507 -7.01 37.69 -2.81
N TRP A 508 -7.06 37.01 -1.67
CA TRP A 508 -7.36 35.58 -1.54
C TRP A 508 -8.78 35.43 -1.01
N ILE A 509 -9.61 34.69 -1.73
CA ILE A 509 -11.06 34.61 -1.52
C ILE A 509 -11.44 33.14 -1.28
N ASP A 510 -12.03 32.87 -0.12
CA ASP A 510 -12.60 31.57 0.28
C ASP A 510 -14.14 31.67 0.25
N VAL A 511 -14.84 30.62 -0.18
CA VAL A 511 -16.30 30.63 -0.36
C VAL A 511 -17.00 29.93 0.81
N LYS A 512 -17.99 30.59 1.42
CA LYS A 512 -18.81 29.99 2.49
C LYS A 512 -19.61 28.81 1.93
N LYS A 513 -19.31 27.62 2.45
CA LYS A 513 -20.06 26.38 2.19
C LYS A 513 -20.22 26.08 0.69
N ALA A 514 -19.21 26.40 -0.13
CA ALA A 514 -19.25 26.40 -1.60
C ALA A 514 -20.18 25.36 -2.28
N PHE A 515 -20.03 24.07 -1.96
CA PHE A 515 -20.87 23.01 -2.53
C PHE A 515 -22.31 23.01 -2.01
N ASP A 516 -22.55 23.36 -0.74
CA ASP A 516 -23.90 23.42 -0.16
C ASP A 516 -24.72 24.61 -0.72
N SER A 517 -24.05 25.65 -1.25
CA SER A 517 -24.65 26.95 -1.57
C SER A 517 -25.04 27.18 -3.03
N VAL A 518 -24.58 26.38 -4.00
CA VAL A 518 -24.85 26.59 -5.44
C VAL A 518 -26.35 26.71 -5.73
N ASP A 519 -26.79 27.82 -6.32
CA ASP A 519 -28.19 27.96 -6.74
C ASP A 519 -28.52 27.03 -7.93
N HIS A 520 -29.69 26.37 -7.88
CA HIS A 520 -30.10 25.41 -8.92
C HIS A 520 -30.57 26.06 -10.21
N GLU A 521 -31.14 27.26 -10.16
CA GLU A 521 -31.61 27.98 -11.35
C GLU A 521 -30.42 28.51 -12.15
N PHE A 522 -29.44 29.11 -11.47
CA PHE A 522 -28.16 29.46 -12.07
C PHE A 522 -27.39 28.22 -12.58
N LEU A 523 -27.41 27.11 -11.84
CA LEU A 523 -26.81 25.84 -12.28
C LEU A 523 -27.39 25.36 -13.62
N TYR A 524 -28.71 25.44 -13.78
CA TYR A 524 -29.39 25.05 -15.03
C TYR A 524 -29.03 26.01 -16.17
N GLN A 525 -29.02 27.32 -15.93
CA GLN A 525 -28.56 28.32 -16.92
C GLN A 525 -27.12 28.04 -17.37
N VAL A 526 -26.19 27.72 -16.46
CA VAL A 526 -24.81 27.35 -16.80
C VAL A 526 -24.77 26.12 -17.71
N PHE A 527 -25.58 25.09 -17.44
CA PHE A 527 -25.63 23.90 -18.29
C PHE A 527 -26.25 24.16 -19.66
N ASP A 528 -27.37 24.88 -19.73
CA ASP A 528 -28.05 25.17 -20.99
C ASP A 528 -27.17 26.00 -21.93
N ASN A 529 -26.39 26.93 -21.39
CA ASN A 529 -25.44 27.75 -22.15
C ASN A 529 -24.04 27.09 -22.30
N SER A 530 -23.80 25.90 -21.73
CA SER A 530 -22.47 25.28 -21.69
C SER A 530 -21.99 24.69 -23.02
N GLY A 531 -22.92 24.37 -23.93
CA GLY A 531 -22.63 23.63 -25.15
C GLY A 531 -22.31 22.14 -24.92
N LEU A 532 -22.71 21.56 -23.80
CA LEU A 532 -22.67 20.11 -23.57
C LEU A 532 -23.83 19.40 -24.29
N PRO A 533 -23.70 18.11 -24.64
CA PRO A 533 -24.82 17.29 -25.12
C PRO A 533 -26.02 17.34 -24.18
N HIS A 534 -27.24 17.43 -24.72
CA HIS A 534 -28.48 17.48 -23.96
C HIS A 534 -28.62 16.25 -23.07
N TRP A 535 -28.22 15.07 -23.53
CA TRP A 535 -28.30 13.87 -22.69
C TRP A 535 -27.49 13.95 -21.37
N ILE A 536 -26.41 14.75 -21.34
CA ILE A 536 -25.66 15.01 -20.10
C ILE A 536 -26.38 16.05 -19.25
N VAL A 537 -26.83 17.15 -19.87
CA VAL A 537 -27.54 18.25 -19.20
C VAL A 537 -28.81 17.74 -18.52
N ASP A 538 -29.64 17.02 -19.25
CA ASP A 538 -30.91 16.46 -18.78
C ASP A 538 -30.70 15.41 -17.69
N PHE A 539 -29.70 14.53 -17.83
CA PHE A 539 -29.32 13.59 -16.76
C PHE A 539 -28.97 14.32 -15.47
N ILE A 540 -28.16 15.39 -15.55
CA ILE A 540 -27.76 16.18 -14.37
C ILE A 540 -28.99 16.87 -13.77
N LYS A 541 -29.83 17.53 -14.57
CA LYS A 541 -31.09 18.14 -14.12
C LYS A 541 -32.02 17.13 -13.43
N ALA A 542 -32.15 15.93 -14.01
CA ALA A 542 -33.01 14.87 -13.50
C ALA A 542 -32.51 14.21 -12.21
N ILE A 543 -31.20 14.19 -11.93
CA ILE A 543 -30.69 13.75 -10.62
C ILE A 543 -30.78 14.86 -9.56
N VAL A 544 -30.47 16.11 -9.92
CA VAL A 544 -30.49 17.26 -8.99
C VAL A 544 -31.89 17.44 -8.39
N THR A 545 -32.92 17.44 -9.23
CA THR A 545 -34.34 17.57 -8.81
C THR A 545 -34.85 16.44 -7.89
N LYS A 546 -34.14 15.29 -7.83
CA LYS A 546 -34.53 14.10 -7.06
C LYS A 546 -33.79 13.98 -5.72
N TRP A 547 -32.87 14.89 -5.38
CA TRP A 547 -32.04 14.76 -4.18
C TRP A 547 -32.81 14.98 -2.86
N LYS A 548 -32.89 13.92 -2.06
CA LYS A 548 -33.34 13.92 -0.66
C LYS A 548 -32.32 13.20 0.22
N ILE A 549 -31.97 13.80 1.36
CA ILE A 549 -30.88 13.30 2.21
C ILE A 549 -31.33 13.04 3.66
N LYS A 550 -30.86 11.93 4.22
CA LYS A 550 -30.98 11.60 5.65
C LYS A 550 -29.75 12.09 6.40
N LEU A 551 -29.92 13.05 7.31
CA LEU A 551 -28.83 13.58 8.14
C LEU A 551 -28.50 12.63 9.29
N ARG A 552 -27.22 12.27 9.42
CA ARG A 552 -26.71 11.39 10.48
C ARG A 552 -25.48 12.00 11.16
N PHE A 553 -25.46 12.01 12.49
CA PHE A 553 -24.35 12.48 13.33
C PHE A 553 -24.09 11.49 14.47
N ASN A 554 -22.83 11.17 14.74
CA ASN A 554 -22.43 10.18 15.76
C ASN A 554 -23.25 8.88 15.73
N GLN A 555 -23.52 8.36 14.52
CA GLN A 555 -24.31 7.15 14.23
C GLN A 555 -25.82 7.25 14.57
N LYS A 556 -26.32 8.40 15.04
CA LYS A 556 -27.75 8.68 15.19
C LYS A 556 -28.30 9.40 13.95
N GLU A 557 -29.56 9.13 13.61
CA GLU A 557 -30.33 9.93 12.66
C GLU A 557 -30.76 11.25 13.32
N ILE A 558 -30.77 12.33 12.55
CA ILE A 558 -31.23 13.66 12.97
C ILE A 558 -32.58 13.97 12.32
N GLY A 559 -32.70 13.77 11.01
CA GLY A 559 -33.88 14.09 10.22
C GLY A 559 -33.64 13.93 8.72
N GLU A 560 -34.68 14.21 7.93
CA GLU A 560 -34.66 14.23 6.46
C GLU A 560 -34.72 15.66 5.95
N VAL A 561 -33.93 15.99 4.93
CA VAL A 561 -33.92 17.31 4.29
C VAL A 561 -33.98 17.15 2.77
N LYS A 562 -34.81 17.98 2.11
CA LYS A 562 -34.84 18.13 0.65
C LYS A 562 -33.79 19.18 0.25
N MET A 563 -33.03 18.95 -0.82
CA MET A 563 -32.12 19.96 -1.36
C MET A 563 -32.81 20.76 -2.47
N ASP A 564 -33.16 22.01 -2.17
CA ASP A 564 -33.64 23.00 -3.15
C ASP A 564 -32.51 23.93 -3.64
N ARG A 565 -31.32 23.83 -3.04
CA ARG A 565 -30.04 24.37 -3.53
C ARG A 565 -28.86 23.47 -3.13
N GLY A 566 -27.70 23.72 -3.72
CA GLY A 566 -26.45 23.02 -3.46
C GLY A 566 -26.24 21.74 -4.27
N ILE A 567 -25.07 21.13 -4.14
CA ILE A 567 -24.65 19.89 -4.82
C ILE A 567 -24.10 18.84 -3.85
N LEU A 568 -24.39 17.55 -4.09
CA LEU A 568 -24.06 16.48 -3.14
C LEU A 568 -22.56 16.32 -2.86
N GLN A 569 -22.13 16.62 -1.63
CA GLN A 569 -20.72 16.47 -1.26
C GLN A 569 -20.33 15.00 -1.03
N GLY A 570 -19.82 14.36 -2.08
CA GLY A 570 -19.34 12.99 -2.05
C GLY A 570 -19.48 12.26 -3.39
N ASP A 571 -20.34 12.78 -4.26
CA ASP A 571 -20.52 12.28 -5.62
C ASP A 571 -19.26 12.50 -6.47
N SER A 572 -19.11 11.68 -7.50
CA SER A 572 -18.03 11.80 -8.47
C SER A 572 -18.29 12.90 -9.50
N LEU A 573 -19.56 13.31 -9.74
CA LEU A 573 -19.92 14.41 -10.64
C LEU A 573 -19.72 15.80 -10.01
N SER A 574 -20.13 16.00 -8.76
CA SER A 574 -20.22 17.31 -8.12
C SER A 574 -18.97 18.21 -8.23
N PRO A 575 -17.72 17.72 -8.12
CA PRO A 575 -16.55 18.57 -8.33
C PRO A 575 -16.45 19.14 -9.75
N GLN A 576 -16.86 18.37 -10.77
CA GLN A 576 -16.83 18.80 -12.17
C GLN A 576 -17.94 19.81 -12.44
N ILE A 577 -19.12 19.57 -11.86
CA ILE A 577 -20.28 20.48 -11.89
C ILE A 577 -19.90 21.83 -11.26
N PHE A 578 -19.32 21.82 -10.07
CA PHE A 578 -18.90 23.05 -9.36
C PHE A 578 -17.90 23.89 -10.17
N VAL A 579 -16.94 23.22 -10.82
CA VAL A 579 -15.95 23.89 -11.65
C VAL A 579 -16.57 24.53 -12.91
N LEU A 580 -17.62 23.92 -13.50
CA LEU A 580 -18.38 24.55 -14.58
C LEU A 580 -19.17 25.76 -14.10
N VAL A 581 -19.77 25.70 -12.90
CA VAL A 581 -20.49 26.85 -12.28
C VAL A 581 -19.57 28.06 -12.10
N LEU A 582 -18.27 27.86 -11.79
CA LEU A 582 -17.31 28.96 -11.64
C LEU A 582 -16.61 29.38 -12.95
N ASP A 583 -16.78 28.66 -14.06
CA ASP A 583 -16.12 29.01 -15.32
C ASP A 583 -16.58 30.37 -15.92
N PRO A 584 -17.87 30.76 -15.90
CA PRO A 584 -18.30 32.07 -16.37
C PRO A 584 -17.59 33.23 -15.67
N LEU A 585 -17.38 33.16 -14.34
CA LEU A 585 -16.61 34.15 -13.59
C LEU A 585 -15.19 34.30 -14.15
N SER A 586 -14.52 33.19 -14.43
CA SER A 586 -13.17 33.20 -15.00
C SER A 586 -13.14 33.91 -16.37
N ARG A 587 -14.17 33.73 -17.19
CA ARG A 587 -14.31 34.40 -18.49
C ARG A 587 -14.61 35.89 -18.35
N ILE A 588 -15.51 36.27 -17.45
CA ILE A 588 -15.81 37.69 -17.13
C ILE A 588 -14.54 38.40 -16.68
N LEU A 589 -13.76 37.79 -15.78
CA LEU A 589 -12.51 38.37 -15.29
C LEU A 589 -11.45 38.50 -16.39
N ASN A 590 -11.31 37.50 -17.27
CA ASN A 590 -10.37 37.54 -18.41
C ASN A 590 -10.80 38.56 -19.49
N ALA A 591 -12.11 38.82 -19.65
CA ALA A 591 -12.63 39.77 -20.64
C ALA A 591 -12.60 41.23 -20.15
N LYS A 592 -12.93 41.49 -18.88
CA LYS A 592 -13.02 42.85 -18.32
C LYS A 592 -11.70 43.44 -17.81
N PHE A 593 -10.70 42.63 -17.45
CA PHE A 593 -9.53 43.10 -16.70
C PHE A 593 -8.16 42.74 -17.31
N PRO A 594 -7.15 43.62 -17.22
CA PRO A 594 -5.85 43.41 -17.83
C PRO A 594 -5.06 42.30 -17.13
N ASN A 595 -4.44 41.41 -17.93
CA ASN A 595 -3.59 40.34 -17.42
C ASN A 595 -2.20 40.81 -16.95
N VAL A 596 -1.63 40.08 -15.99
CA VAL A 596 -0.24 40.18 -15.53
C VAL A 596 0.62 39.12 -16.24
N LEU A 597 1.76 39.54 -16.79
CA LEU A 597 2.66 38.67 -17.55
C LEU A 597 3.58 37.83 -16.64
N VAL A 598 3.88 36.61 -17.08
CA VAL A 598 4.86 35.66 -16.49
C VAL A 598 6.15 35.63 -17.34
N ASP A 599 6.46 36.74 -18.01
CA ASP A 599 7.71 36.99 -18.72
C ASP A 599 7.91 38.50 -18.95
N LYS A 600 9.17 38.96 -18.93
CA LYS A 600 9.63 40.27 -19.41
C LYS A 600 10.89 40.16 -20.26
N SER A 601 11.44 38.96 -20.44
CA SER A 601 12.60 38.71 -21.29
C SER A 601 12.14 38.58 -22.75
N GLY A 602 12.14 39.70 -23.48
CA GLY A 602 11.42 39.92 -24.75
C GLY A 602 11.80 39.07 -25.97
N ASN A 603 12.50 37.95 -25.81
CA ASN A 603 13.01 37.11 -26.90
C ASN A 603 12.13 35.90 -27.23
N SER A 604 10.87 35.85 -26.76
CA SER A 604 9.97 34.72 -26.98
C SER A 604 8.58 35.17 -27.44
N PRO A 605 8.06 34.66 -28.57
CA PRO A 605 6.72 35.01 -29.08
C PRO A 605 5.57 34.37 -28.28
N ARG A 606 5.87 33.69 -27.16
CA ARG A 606 4.90 32.95 -26.34
C ARG A 606 5.04 33.36 -24.88
N VAL A 607 4.14 34.25 -24.43
CA VAL A 607 4.10 34.77 -23.06
C VAL A 607 2.79 34.36 -22.42
N TYR A 608 2.88 33.65 -21.29
CA TYR A 608 1.69 33.38 -20.47
C TYR A 608 1.34 34.62 -19.63
N SER A 609 0.04 34.88 -19.51
CA SER A 609 -0.48 35.99 -18.72
C SER A 609 -1.82 35.61 -18.07
N THR A 610 -2.11 36.20 -16.91
CA THR A 610 -3.34 35.98 -16.15
C THR A 610 -3.57 37.13 -15.15
N ASN A 611 -4.82 37.39 -14.76
CA ASN A 611 -5.18 38.29 -13.65
C ASN A 611 -5.76 37.55 -12.42
N HIS A 612 -6.00 36.23 -12.51
CA HIS A 612 -6.54 35.43 -11.41
C HIS A 612 -6.16 33.94 -11.49
N LEU A 613 -6.22 33.26 -10.36
CA LEU A 613 -6.00 31.82 -10.22
C LEU A 613 -7.18 31.17 -9.50
N LEU A 614 -7.66 30.02 -10.02
CA LEU A 614 -8.81 29.30 -9.50
C LEU A 614 -8.46 27.82 -9.27
N PHE A 615 -8.69 27.30 -8.06
CA PHE A 615 -8.61 25.87 -7.77
C PHE A 615 -9.85 25.41 -7.01
N MET A 616 -10.80 24.79 -7.71
CA MET A 616 -12.15 24.58 -7.16
C MET A 616 -12.73 25.94 -6.72
N ASP A 617 -13.00 26.11 -5.43
CA ASP A 617 -13.50 27.31 -4.75
C ASP A 617 -12.41 28.32 -4.32
N ASP A 618 -11.13 27.93 -4.26
CA ASP A 618 -10.03 28.85 -3.91
C ASP A 618 -9.76 29.82 -5.08
N LEU A 619 -10.12 31.10 -4.91
CA LEU A 619 -9.88 32.18 -5.87
C LEU A 619 -8.80 33.12 -5.35
N LYS A 620 -7.79 33.42 -6.19
CA LYS A 620 -6.83 34.51 -5.95
C LYS A 620 -6.89 35.52 -7.09
N LEU A 621 -7.13 36.79 -6.76
CA LEU A 621 -7.10 37.93 -7.68
C LEU A 621 -5.78 38.68 -7.55
N PHE A 622 -5.25 39.22 -8.64
CA PHE A 622 -4.11 40.16 -8.61
C PHE A 622 -4.04 41.04 -9.86
N ALA A 623 -3.55 42.27 -9.69
CA ALA A 623 -3.33 43.20 -10.79
C ALA A 623 -2.12 44.10 -10.53
N ARG A 624 -1.73 44.90 -11.53
CA ARG A 624 -0.66 45.92 -11.38
C ARG A 624 -1.12 47.20 -10.66
N LYS A 625 -2.42 47.38 -10.43
CA LYS A 625 -3.03 48.54 -9.78
C LYS A 625 -4.09 48.06 -8.78
N GLU A 626 -4.12 48.66 -7.60
CA GLU A 626 -5.04 48.31 -6.50
C GLU A 626 -6.50 48.46 -6.88
N ASP A 627 -6.83 49.62 -7.48
CA ASP A 627 -8.12 49.97 -8.07
C ASP A 627 -8.66 48.91 -9.07
N THR A 628 -7.78 48.20 -9.79
CA THR A 628 -8.20 47.08 -10.63
C THR A 628 -8.66 45.87 -9.81
N VAL A 629 -7.95 45.52 -8.73
CA VAL A 629 -8.35 44.42 -7.82
C VAL A 629 -9.65 44.77 -7.09
N MET A 630 -9.84 46.04 -6.71
CA MET A 630 -11.09 46.54 -6.14
C MET A 630 -12.27 46.32 -7.09
N ARG A 631 -12.15 46.69 -8.38
CA ARG A 631 -13.19 46.41 -9.39
C ARG A 631 -13.40 44.91 -9.63
N MET A 632 -12.33 44.11 -9.70
CA MET A 632 -12.44 42.65 -9.82
C MET A 632 -13.22 42.05 -8.65
N MET A 633 -13.02 42.55 -7.43
CA MET A 633 -13.76 42.13 -6.24
C MET A 633 -15.26 42.45 -6.36
N THR A 634 -15.62 43.62 -6.86
CA THR A 634 -17.04 43.99 -7.10
C THR A 634 -17.73 43.06 -8.10
N GLU A 635 -17.05 42.67 -9.18
CA GLU A 635 -17.55 41.69 -10.15
C GLU A 635 -17.68 40.29 -9.56
N VAL A 636 -16.74 39.87 -8.71
CA VAL A 636 -16.82 38.61 -7.96
C VAL A 636 -18.01 38.62 -6.99
N ASP A 637 -18.25 39.72 -6.27
CA ASP A 637 -19.39 39.86 -5.37
C ASP A 637 -20.73 39.80 -6.10
N GLN A 638 -20.83 40.44 -7.28
CA GLN A 638 -22.02 40.35 -8.13
C GLN A 638 -22.24 38.93 -8.63
N PHE A 639 -21.20 38.28 -9.14
CA PHE A 639 -21.26 36.90 -9.60
C PHE A 639 -21.64 35.91 -8.48
N PHE A 640 -21.07 36.09 -7.29
CA PHE A 640 -21.39 35.26 -6.13
C PHE A 640 -22.86 35.39 -5.75
N ARG A 641 -23.45 36.60 -5.74
CA ARG A 641 -24.89 36.79 -5.50
C ARG A 641 -25.73 35.99 -6.50
N THR A 642 -25.49 36.10 -7.81
CA THR A 642 -26.25 35.38 -8.83
C THR A 642 -26.06 33.86 -8.75
N ALA A 643 -24.85 33.37 -8.42
CA ALA A 643 -24.57 31.94 -8.28
C ALA A 643 -25.01 31.32 -6.93
N GLY A 644 -25.56 32.13 -6.02
CA GLY A 644 -25.88 31.72 -4.64
C GLY A 644 -24.66 31.54 -3.73
N LEU A 645 -23.47 31.95 -4.15
CA LEU A 645 -22.25 31.86 -3.35
C LEU A 645 -22.10 33.09 -2.43
N GLU A 646 -21.30 32.95 -1.38
CA GLU A 646 -21.02 34.04 -0.44
C GLU A 646 -19.54 34.01 -0.03
N GLN A 647 -18.89 35.17 0.06
CA GLN A 647 -17.51 35.26 0.52
C GLN A 647 -17.39 34.89 2.00
N ASN A 648 -16.33 34.16 2.34
CA ASN A 648 -15.94 33.90 3.71
C ASN A 648 -14.87 34.90 4.19
N ALA A 649 -15.29 36.04 4.75
CA ALA A 649 -14.39 37.06 5.27
C ALA A 649 -13.40 36.53 6.34
N GLU A 650 -13.81 35.58 7.19
CA GLU A 650 -12.95 34.97 8.22
C GLU A 650 -11.76 34.17 7.65
N LYS A 651 -11.88 33.69 6.40
CA LYS A 651 -10.84 32.90 5.71
C LYS A 651 -10.24 33.57 4.47
N SER A 652 -10.83 34.67 4.02
CA SER A 652 -10.29 35.51 2.96
C SER A 652 -9.18 36.41 3.51
N ALA A 653 -8.18 36.73 2.68
CA ALA A 653 -7.09 37.62 3.05
C ALA A 653 -6.77 38.61 1.92
N THR A 654 -6.09 39.70 2.25
CA THR A 654 -5.69 40.73 1.28
C THR A 654 -4.42 41.45 1.73
N ASN A 655 -3.67 42.02 0.78
CA ASN A 655 -2.62 42.99 1.06
C ASN A 655 -3.05 44.45 0.80
N LEU A 656 -4.35 44.69 0.63
CA LEU A 656 -4.94 46.01 0.33
C LEU A 656 -5.82 46.51 1.47
N GLU A 657 -5.50 47.70 1.99
CA GLU A 657 -6.29 48.35 3.07
C GLU A 657 -7.75 48.58 2.66
N GLY A 658 -8.00 48.94 1.40
CA GLY A 658 -9.35 49.14 0.86
C GLY A 658 -10.25 47.90 0.83
N LEU A 659 -9.70 46.70 1.06
CA LEU A 659 -10.45 45.44 1.18
C LEU A 659 -10.50 44.87 2.62
N SER A 660 -9.95 45.59 3.61
CA SER A 660 -9.89 45.17 5.02
C SER A 660 -11.26 44.86 5.66
N SER A 661 -12.35 45.44 5.14
CA SER A 661 -13.73 45.16 5.58
C SER A 661 -14.29 43.83 5.03
N LYS A 662 -13.71 43.28 3.96
CA LYS A 662 -14.16 42.05 3.28
C LYS A 662 -13.22 40.86 3.48
N ALA A 663 -11.95 41.12 3.76
CA ALA A 663 -10.90 40.11 3.91
C ALA A 663 -9.86 40.57 4.93
N LYS A 664 -9.23 39.62 5.64
CA LYS A 664 -8.21 39.96 6.64
C LYS A 664 -6.99 40.62 5.96
N LEU A 665 -6.59 41.81 6.43
CA LEU A 665 -5.34 42.45 6.02
C LEU A 665 -4.12 41.64 6.51
N LEU A 666 -3.08 41.55 5.69
CA LEU A 666 -1.82 40.86 6.00
C LEU A 666 -0.71 41.87 6.34
N ASP A 667 -0.45 42.06 7.64
CA ASP A 667 0.48 43.07 8.17
C ASP A 667 1.97 42.68 8.04
N GLY A 668 2.30 41.73 7.17
CA GLY A 668 3.68 41.29 6.86
C GLY A 668 4.32 40.36 7.90
N ILE A 669 3.92 40.43 9.17
CA ILE A 669 4.27 39.42 10.20
C ILE A 669 3.40 38.16 10.01
N ASP A 670 2.14 38.35 9.62
CA ASP A 670 1.18 37.28 9.40
C ASP A 670 1.38 36.59 8.03
N GLY A 671 1.50 35.27 8.07
CA GLY A 671 1.54 34.42 6.88
C GLY A 671 0.19 33.80 6.53
N TYR A 672 -0.20 33.83 5.27
CA TYR A 672 -1.39 33.17 4.74
C TYR A 672 -1.05 31.79 4.15
N ARG A 673 -1.90 30.78 4.36
CA ARG A 673 -1.65 29.41 3.85
C ARG A 673 -2.36 29.16 2.52
N TYR A 674 -1.77 29.60 1.42
CA TYR A 674 -2.29 29.32 0.07
C TYR A 674 -1.85 27.94 -0.44
N HIS A 675 -2.80 27.09 -0.84
CA HIS A 675 -2.55 25.72 -1.33
C HIS A 675 -1.57 24.90 -0.47
N GLY A 676 -1.61 25.08 0.85
CA GLY A 676 -0.75 24.38 1.80
C GLY A 676 0.64 24.99 2.04
N VAL A 677 1.11 25.91 1.20
CA VAL A 677 2.35 26.68 1.40
C VAL A 677 2.05 27.90 2.27
N LEU A 678 2.99 28.30 3.14
CA LEU A 678 2.88 29.54 3.91
C LEU A 678 3.54 30.68 3.12
N GLU A 679 2.76 31.72 2.81
CA GLU A 679 3.15 32.88 2.02
C GLU A 679 2.98 34.15 2.86
N ASP A 680 3.86 35.16 2.69
CA ASP A 680 3.68 36.49 3.29
C ASP A 680 2.73 37.38 2.46
N LYS A 681 2.51 38.63 2.89
CA LYS A 681 1.65 39.61 2.19
C LYS A 681 2.05 39.88 0.73
N ASP A 682 3.31 39.64 0.40
CA ASP A 682 3.91 39.85 -0.92
C ASP A 682 3.90 38.56 -1.77
N SER A 683 3.33 37.49 -1.20
CA SER A 683 3.27 36.11 -1.72
C SER A 683 4.63 35.40 -1.82
N ARG A 684 5.60 35.80 -0.98
CA ARG A 684 6.88 35.10 -0.84
C ARG A 684 6.73 33.91 0.10
N VAL A 685 7.31 32.78 -0.26
CA VAL A 685 7.24 31.54 0.53
C VAL A 685 8.09 31.66 1.80
N LEU A 686 7.46 31.48 2.96
CA LEU A 686 8.13 31.34 4.25
C LEU A 686 8.74 29.93 4.38
N LYS A 687 9.86 29.73 3.68
CA LYS A 687 10.57 28.44 3.55
C LYS A 687 10.90 27.83 4.91
N ASN A 688 11.54 28.59 5.80
CA ASN A 688 12.05 28.07 7.06
C ASN A 688 10.91 27.57 7.96
N ASP A 689 9.85 28.36 8.14
CA ASP A 689 8.70 27.98 8.96
C ASP A 689 7.94 26.79 8.39
N THR A 690 7.81 26.74 7.06
CA THR A 690 7.22 25.58 6.38
C THR A 690 8.06 24.32 6.59
N MET A 691 9.38 24.39 6.43
CA MET A 691 10.30 23.25 6.63
C MET A 691 10.41 22.81 8.09
N ASN A 692 10.36 23.75 9.04
CA ASN A 692 10.33 23.47 10.48
C ASN A 692 9.01 22.78 10.87
N SER A 693 7.87 23.29 10.41
CA SER A 693 6.56 22.69 10.61
C SER A 693 6.49 21.25 10.07
N ILE A 694 6.99 21.01 8.85
CA ILE A 694 7.08 19.66 8.27
C ILE A 694 7.99 18.75 9.10
N SER A 695 9.15 19.26 9.54
CA SER A 695 10.13 18.47 10.31
C SER A 695 9.58 18.03 11.66
N ASN A 696 8.92 18.94 12.39
CA ASN A 696 8.26 18.64 13.66
C ASN A 696 7.15 17.60 13.47
N ALA A 697 6.30 17.76 12.46
CA ALA A 697 5.24 16.80 12.14
C ALA A 697 5.78 15.41 11.71
N ILE A 698 6.96 15.34 11.08
CA ILE A 698 7.65 14.07 10.79
C ILE A 698 8.12 13.42 12.09
N GLU A 699 8.74 14.18 13.00
CA GLU A 699 9.24 13.65 14.28
C GLU A 699 8.09 13.13 15.16
N GLU A 700 7.01 13.89 15.33
CA GLU A 700 5.80 13.45 16.05
C GLU A 700 5.20 12.16 15.49
N ARG A 701 5.11 12.04 14.17
CA ARG A 701 4.57 10.84 13.50
C ARG A 701 5.48 9.63 13.68
N ILE A 702 6.80 9.79 13.59
CA ILE A 702 7.75 8.67 13.82
C ILE A 702 7.75 8.25 15.29
N ASN A 703 7.72 9.21 16.23
CA ASN A 703 7.61 8.93 17.66
C ASN A 703 6.31 8.14 17.96
N SER A 704 5.17 8.61 17.47
CA SER A 704 3.87 7.95 17.68
C SER A 704 3.80 6.55 17.04
N LEU A 705 4.53 6.31 15.94
CA LEU A 705 4.66 4.99 15.33
C LEU A 705 5.58 4.04 16.11
N ALA A 706 6.59 4.57 16.82
CA ALA A 706 7.53 3.79 17.61
C ALA A 706 6.89 3.23 18.90
N ASP A 707 5.91 3.94 19.47
CA ASP A 707 5.13 3.49 20.64
C ASP A 707 4.24 2.26 20.34
N LEU A 708 3.86 2.05 19.08
CA LEU A 708 2.99 0.96 18.65
C LEU A 708 3.72 -0.38 18.53
N LYS A 709 2.96 -1.48 18.61
CA LYS A 709 3.51 -2.85 18.49
C LYS A 709 3.41 -3.36 17.06
N LEU A 710 3.93 -2.59 16.11
CA LEU A 710 4.10 -3.01 14.71
C LEU A 710 5.25 -4.03 14.55
N ASN A 711 5.17 -4.85 13.51
CA ASN A 711 6.34 -5.56 12.99
C ASN A 711 7.22 -4.59 12.16
N SER A 712 8.48 -4.95 11.92
CA SER A 712 9.44 -4.06 11.25
C SER A 712 9.01 -3.70 9.83
N THR A 713 8.50 -4.66 9.06
CA THR A 713 7.98 -4.44 7.70
C THR A 713 6.89 -3.37 7.69
N ASN A 714 5.95 -3.44 8.63
CA ASN A 714 4.82 -2.52 8.71
C ASN A 714 5.19 -1.19 9.35
N PHE A 715 6.15 -1.18 10.28
CA PHE A 715 6.74 0.05 10.80
C PHE A 715 7.42 0.87 9.68
N PHE A 716 8.29 0.26 8.87
CA PHE A 716 8.95 1.01 7.78
C PHE A 716 7.97 1.43 6.68
N LYS A 717 6.98 0.59 6.31
CA LYS A 717 5.85 1.03 5.46
C LYS A 717 5.14 2.25 6.07
N ALA A 718 4.81 2.21 7.36
CA ALA A 718 4.13 3.31 8.04
C ALA A 718 4.96 4.60 8.04
N VAL A 719 6.26 4.53 8.34
CA VAL A 719 7.16 5.69 8.27
C VAL A 719 7.20 6.26 6.85
N ASN A 720 7.35 5.41 5.83
CA ASN A 720 7.40 5.83 4.42
C ASN A 720 6.09 6.48 3.92
N GLU A 721 4.94 5.95 4.35
CA GLU A 721 3.61 6.33 3.85
C GLU A 721 2.95 7.46 4.67
N HIS A 722 3.27 7.61 5.96
CA HIS A 722 2.61 8.56 6.86
C HIS A 722 3.52 9.69 7.35
N ALA A 723 4.79 9.41 7.68
CA ALA A 723 5.74 10.45 8.08
C ALA A 723 6.42 11.06 6.85
N LEU A 724 7.19 10.26 6.11
CA LEU A 724 7.96 10.67 4.93
C LEU A 724 7.10 10.98 3.69
N SER A 725 5.77 10.95 3.80
CA SER A 725 4.89 11.45 2.74
C SER A 725 4.63 12.96 2.84
N LEU A 726 4.86 13.57 4.02
CA LEU A 726 4.59 14.99 4.27
C LEU A 726 5.36 15.93 3.34
N TYR A 727 6.65 15.67 3.12
CA TYR A 727 7.48 16.51 2.27
C TYR A 727 7.19 16.37 0.76
N ASN A 728 6.45 15.34 0.33
CA ASN A 728 6.24 15.02 -1.09
C ASN A 728 5.66 16.20 -1.89
N TYR A 729 4.70 16.90 -1.29
CA TYR A 729 4.00 18.02 -1.93
C TYR A 729 4.96 19.19 -2.21
N TYR A 730 5.85 19.47 -1.26
CA TYR A 730 6.74 20.62 -1.25
C TYR A 730 7.99 20.44 -2.13
N ILE A 731 8.38 19.22 -2.49
CA ILE A 731 9.53 18.97 -3.41
C ILE A 731 9.26 19.64 -4.77
N GLY A 732 10.06 20.64 -5.14
CA GLY A 732 9.91 21.40 -6.37
C GLY A 732 8.76 22.43 -6.36
N LEU A 733 8.19 22.69 -5.18
CA LEU A 733 7.31 23.83 -4.89
C LEU A 733 7.96 24.82 -3.90
N ILE A 734 8.88 24.31 -3.07
CA ILE A 734 9.83 25.08 -2.26
C ILE A 734 11.23 24.77 -2.79
N ASP A 735 12.09 25.78 -2.86
CA ASP A 735 13.51 25.63 -3.20
C ASP A 735 14.25 24.97 -2.04
N ILE A 736 14.29 23.64 -2.05
CA ILE A 736 15.01 22.80 -1.08
C ILE A 736 16.29 22.29 -1.72
N GLU A 737 17.42 22.59 -1.09
CA GLU A 737 18.76 22.26 -1.58
C GLU A 737 19.17 20.80 -1.25
N PRO A 738 20.12 20.20 -1.99
CA PRO A 738 20.57 18.82 -1.77
C PRO A 738 20.96 18.50 -0.32
N TRP A 739 21.66 19.42 0.35
CA TRP A 739 22.12 19.24 1.72
C TRP A 739 20.98 19.28 2.75
N GLU A 740 19.87 19.96 2.45
CA GLU A 740 18.68 19.98 3.30
C GLU A 740 17.99 18.62 3.28
N PHE A 741 17.86 17.98 2.10
CA PHE A 741 17.36 16.61 1.98
C PHE A 741 18.25 15.62 2.75
N GLU A 742 19.57 15.78 2.71
CA GLU A 742 20.51 14.97 3.49
C GLU A 742 20.35 15.18 5.01
N ASN A 743 20.06 16.42 5.44
CA ASN A 743 19.79 16.75 6.83
C ASN A 743 18.46 16.14 7.32
N ILE A 744 17.42 16.09 6.49
CA ILE A 744 16.18 15.35 6.79
C ILE A 744 16.49 13.86 6.99
N ASP A 745 17.23 13.24 6.07
CA ASP A 745 17.66 11.83 6.19
C ASP A 745 18.56 11.59 7.42
N LYS A 746 19.37 12.58 7.84
CA LYS A 746 20.15 12.58 9.09
C LYS A 746 19.24 12.64 10.33
N ASN A 747 18.24 13.52 10.36
CA ASN A 747 17.33 13.68 11.50
C ASN A 747 16.40 12.47 11.67
N VAL A 748 15.84 11.92 10.59
CA VAL A 748 15.08 10.66 10.62
C VAL A 748 15.90 9.53 11.24
N ARG A 749 17.19 9.39 10.87
CA ARG A 749 18.09 8.40 11.47
C ARG A 749 18.37 8.66 12.95
N LYS A 750 18.52 9.91 13.40
CA LYS A 750 18.66 10.25 14.83
C LYS A 750 17.44 9.74 15.62
N ILE A 751 16.23 9.98 15.13
CA ILE A 751 14.98 9.53 15.77
C ILE A 751 14.92 8.00 15.83
N LEU A 752 15.27 7.30 14.73
CA LEU A 752 15.33 5.83 14.71
C LEU A 752 16.39 5.24 15.66
N ILE A 753 17.49 5.97 15.91
CA ILE A 753 18.52 5.58 16.90
C ILE A 753 18.00 5.83 18.33
N ARG A 754 17.35 6.98 18.59
CA ARG A 754 16.74 7.31 19.89
C ARG A 754 15.76 6.22 20.36
N HIS A 755 14.94 5.71 19.44
CA HIS A 755 14.00 4.60 19.68
C HIS A 755 14.62 3.19 19.58
N GLN A 756 15.94 3.07 19.45
CA GLN A 756 16.65 1.79 19.28
C GLN A 756 16.14 0.92 18.10
N ILE A 757 15.54 1.56 17.09
CA ILE A 757 15.07 0.89 15.87
C ILE A 757 16.24 0.66 14.92
N HIS A 758 17.21 1.57 14.90
CA HIS A 758 18.51 1.42 14.24
C HIS A 758 19.63 1.54 15.28
N MET A 759 20.58 0.61 15.27
CA MET A 759 21.70 0.62 16.20
C MET A 759 22.84 1.48 15.64
N LYS A 760 23.49 2.30 16.48
CA LYS A 760 24.61 3.18 16.08
C LYS A 760 25.76 2.45 15.36
N PRO A 761 26.14 1.21 15.74
CA PRO A 761 27.16 0.45 14.99
C PRO A 761 26.65 -0.11 13.63
N GLY A 762 25.34 -0.18 13.42
CA GLY A 762 24.75 -0.75 12.21
C GLY A 762 24.96 0.10 10.96
N ASN A 763 24.80 -0.52 9.79
CA ASN A 763 25.09 0.14 8.53
C ASN A 763 24.00 1.15 8.12
N LYS A 764 24.32 2.46 8.22
CA LYS A 764 23.39 3.55 7.85
C LYS A 764 22.85 3.48 6.42
N HIS A 765 23.57 2.90 5.46
CA HIS A 765 23.14 2.80 4.05
C HIS A 765 22.17 1.63 3.82
N ARG A 766 22.31 0.56 4.62
CA ARG A 766 21.43 -0.61 4.59
C ARG A 766 19.96 -0.30 4.91
N LEU A 767 19.71 0.79 5.65
CA LEU A 767 18.35 1.31 5.87
C LEU A 767 17.61 1.55 4.54
N TYR A 768 18.31 2.08 3.54
CA TYR A 768 17.75 2.57 2.27
C TYR A 768 17.67 1.52 1.16
N PHE A 769 18.29 0.35 1.35
CA PHE A 769 18.11 -0.79 0.47
C PHE A 769 16.72 -1.42 0.63
N SER A 770 16.24 -2.06 -0.44
CA SER A 770 14.97 -2.77 -0.44
C SER A 770 15.02 -4.07 0.39
N ARG A 771 13.87 -4.47 0.95
CA ARG A 771 13.75 -5.62 1.89
C ARG A 771 13.87 -6.99 1.21
N ASP A 772 14.04 -7.03 -0.11
CA ASP A 772 14.38 -8.18 -0.94
C ASP A 772 15.87 -8.25 -1.31
N ARG A 773 16.68 -7.24 -0.93
CA ARG A 773 18.14 -7.20 -1.14
C ARG A 773 18.89 -6.81 0.13
N LEU A 774 18.63 -7.54 1.22
CA LEU A 774 19.21 -7.41 2.56
C LEU A 774 18.94 -6.07 3.28
N GLY A 775 18.25 -5.12 2.65
CA GLY A 775 17.94 -3.81 3.21
C GLY A 775 16.74 -3.78 4.16
N ARG A 776 16.50 -2.63 4.78
CA ARG A 776 15.37 -2.44 5.71
C ARG A 776 14.20 -1.65 5.12
N GLY A 777 14.33 -1.10 3.92
CA GLY A 777 13.23 -0.49 3.17
C GLY A 777 12.73 0.85 3.72
N LEU A 778 13.56 1.60 4.44
CA LEU A 778 13.32 3.03 4.67
C LEU A 778 13.53 3.77 3.33
N VAL A 779 12.62 4.65 2.92
CA VAL A 779 12.83 5.47 1.73
C VAL A 779 13.78 6.60 2.06
N SER A 780 14.95 6.68 1.39
CA SER A 780 15.80 7.87 1.44
C SER A 780 15.04 9.05 0.85
N VAL A 781 15.02 10.16 1.61
CA VAL A 781 14.41 11.42 1.18
C VAL A 781 15.16 11.97 -0.03
N VAL A 782 16.50 11.96 0.01
CA VAL A 782 17.38 12.39 -1.09
C VAL A 782 17.05 11.65 -2.39
N HIS A 783 17.08 10.30 -2.37
CA HIS A 783 16.79 9.54 -3.59
C HIS A 783 15.36 9.71 -4.09
N LYS A 784 14.41 10.01 -3.20
CA LYS A 784 13.01 10.28 -3.59
C LYS A 784 12.86 11.68 -4.19
N SER A 785 13.46 12.72 -3.61
CA SER A 785 13.38 14.08 -4.13
C SER A 785 14.03 14.19 -5.49
N GLU A 786 15.22 13.62 -5.69
CA GLU A 786 15.89 13.53 -6.99
C GLU A 786 14.98 12.96 -8.10
N ARG A 787 14.31 11.84 -7.82
CA ARG A 787 13.39 11.19 -8.76
C ARG A 787 12.16 12.06 -9.04
N MET A 788 11.58 12.67 -8.01
CA MET A 788 10.40 13.53 -8.13
C MET A 788 10.72 14.84 -8.87
N LEU A 789 11.88 15.45 -8.64
CA LEU A 789 12.34 16.65 -9.34
C LEU A 789 12.61 16.36 -10.82
N LEU A 790 13.31 15.25 -11.13
CA LEU A 790 13.55 14.83 -12.51
C LEU A 790 12.25 14.54 -13.27
N GLU A 791 11.32 13.82 -12.65
CA GLU A 791 10.02 13.49 -13.25
C GLU A 791 9.13 14.74 -13.42
N PHE A 792 9.13 15.65 -12.45
CA PHE A 792 8.36 16.90 -12.53
C PHE A 792 8.93 17.86 -13.59
N LEU A 793 10.25 18.06 -13.64
CA LEU A 793 10.90 18.86 -14.69
C LEU A 793 10.60 18.27 -16.08
N LYS A 794 10.75 16.95 -16.26
CA LYS A 794 10.46 16.30 -17.56
C LYS A 794 8.98 16.41 -17.96
N ASP A 795 8.03 16.39 -17.01
CA ASP A 795 6.63 16.61 -17.33
C ASP A 795 6.33 18.07 -17.71
N ILE A 796 6.95 19.06 -17.04
CA ILE A 796 6.83 20.47 -17.43
C ILE A 796 7.41 20.68 -18.83
N GLU A 797 8.66 20.28 -19.07
CA GLU A 797 9.35 20.42 -20.36
C GLU A 797 8.56 19.79 -21.52
N ARG A 798 8.08 18.56 -21.35
CA ARG A 798 7.32 17.82 -22.38
C ARG A 798 6.02 18.53 -22.78
N LYS A 799 5.37 19.25 -21.85
CA LYS A 799 4.09 19.93 -22.12
C LYS A 799 4.25 21.43 -22.40
N ALA A 800 5.44 22.00 -22.22
CA ALA A 800 5.69 23.43 -22.46
C ALA A 800 5.45 23.85 -23.92
N SER A 801 5.62 22.93 -24.89
CA SER A 801 5.40 23.22 -26.32
C SER A 801 3.95 23.52 -26.70
N TYR A 802 2.97 23.13 -25.87
CA TYR A 802 1.54 23.31 -26.12
C TYR A 802 0.75 23.87 -24.91
N CYS A 803 1.43 24.27 -23.83
CA CYS A 803 0.80 24.83 -22.64
C CYS A 803 1.61 26.03 -22.16
N PHE A 804 1.18 27.24 -22.55
CA PHE A 804 1.85 28.52 -22.23
C PHE A 804 2.13 28.67 -20.73
N ARG A 805 1.17 28.26 -19.89
CA ARG A 805 1.30 28.26 -18.42
C ARG A 805 2.53 27.48 -17.93
N ARG A 806 2.77 26.31 -18.51
CA ARG A 806 3.93 25.46 -18.18
C ARG A 806 5.22 25.97 -18.81
N GLU A 807 5.14 26.62 -19.96
CA GLU A 807 6.27 27.34 -20.57
C GLU A 807 6.74 28.50 -19.67
N GLY A 808 5.82 29.34 -19.17
CA GLY A 808 6.11 30.44 -18.25
C GLY A 808 6.73 29.95 -16.94
N ILE A 809 6.16 28.91 -16.33
CA ILE A 809 6.76 28.24 -15.15
C ILE A 809 8.19 27.75 -15.46
N LEU A 810 8.41 27.07 -16.59
CA LEU A 810 9.72 26.53 -16.96
C LEU A 810 10.77 27.63 -17.12
N LYS A 811 10.40 28.75 -17.75
CA LYS A 811 11.26 29.94 -17.92
C LYS A 811 11.63 30.54 -16.56
N ALA A 812 10.64 30.81 -15.69
CA ALA A 812 10.88 31.37 -14.35
C ALA A 812 11.77 30.45 -13.48
N VAL A 813 11.50 29.14 -13.49
CA VAL A 813 12.29 28.11 -12.78
C VAL A 813 13.74 28.07 -13.27
N ARG A 814 13.97 28.16 -14.59
CA ARG A 814 15.30 28.19 -15.21
C ARG A 814 16.04 29.50 -14.94
N PHE A 815 15.35 30.65 -15.02
CA PHE A 815 15.93 31.97 -14.71
C PHE A 815 16.46 32.04 -13.28
N LYS A 816 15.71 31.51 -12.31
CA LYS A 816 16.11 31.43 -10.89
C LYS A 816 17.23 30.40 -10.62
N LYS A 817 17.59 29.55 -11.59
CA LYS A 817 18.60 28.47 -11.47
C LYS A 817 18.39 27.53 -10.27
N THR A 818 17.13 27.28 -9.91
CA THR A 818 16.74 26.40 -8.79
C THR A 818 17.35 25.00 -8.89
N HIS A 819 17.42 24.26 -7.78
CA HIS A 819 17.82 22.85 -7.81
C HIS A 819 16.92 22.01 -8.76
N MET A 820 15.63 22.38 -8.92
CA MET A 820 14.76 21.73 -9.90
C MET A 820 15.18 22.00 -11.36
N ALA A 821 15.68 23.20 -11.68
CA ALA A 821 16.19 23.52 -13.01
C ALA A 821 17.47 22.76 -13.34
N THR A 822 18.38 22.63 -12.37
CA THR A 822 19.71 22.01 -12.53
C THR A 822 19.73 20.50 -12.28
N ILE A 823 18.59 19.88 -11.95
CA ILE A 823 18.53 18.48 -11.49
C ILE A 823 19.16 17.47 -12.46
N LYS A 824 19.03 17.66 -13.78
CA LYS A 824 19.60 16.74 -14.78
C LYS A 824 21.14 16.71 -14.68
N GLU A 825 21.76 17.88 -14.70
CA GLU A 825 23.22 18.06 -14.60
C GLU A 825 23.75 17.59 -13.25
N PHE A 826 23.04 17.94 -12.16
CA PHE A 826 23.36 17.50 -10.80
C PHE A 826 23.40 15.97 -10.70
N LEU A 827 22.39 15.29 -11.24
CA LEU A 827 22.33 13.82 -11.23
C LEU A 827 23.42 13.19 -12.09
N CYS A 828 23.72 13.77 -13.26
CA CYS A 828 24.83 13.32 -14.10
C CYS A 828 26.18 13.42 -13.40
N ARG A 829 26.46 14.54 -12.71
CA ARG A 829 27.69 14.71 -11.92
C ARG A 829 27.72 13.74 -10.72
N LYS A 830 26.62 13.65 -9.96
CA LYS A 830 26.53 12.83 -8.73
C LYS A 830 26.64 11.32 -8.99
N TYR A 831 26.11 10.84 -10.10
CA TYR A 831 26.06 9.42 -10.47
C TYR A 831 26.95 9.06 -11.66
N GLN A 832 27.85 9.97 -12.08
CA GLN A 832 28.80 9.77 -13.19
C GLN A 832 28.13 9.27 -14.49
N PHE A 833 27.00 9.88 -14.85
CA PHE A 833 26.20 9.49 -16.03
C PHE A 833 26.40 10.47 -17.19
N ALA A 834 26.78 9.95 -18.36
CA ALA A 834 27.34 10.77 -19.44
C ALA A 834 26.37 11.73 -20.16
N THR A 835 25.07 11.40 -20.28
CA THR A 835 24.11 12.18 -21.11
C THR A 835 22.84 12.58 -20.32
N PRO A 836 22.70 13.85 -19.90
CA PRO A 836 21.58 14.30 -19.05
C PRO A 836 20.18 14.04 -19.64
N GLU A 837 20.04 14.14 -20.96
CA GLU A 837 18.77 14.00 -21.69
C GLU A 837 18.26 12.56 -21.60
N SER A 838 19.17 11.58 -21.74
CA SER A 838 18.86 10.16 -21.80
C SER A 838 18.49 9.54 -20.44
N LEU A 839 18.73 10.26 -19.34
CA LEU A 839 18.51 9.77 -17.97
C LEU A 839 17.03 9.42 -17.70
N LYS A 840 16.71 8.12 -17.71
CA LYS A 840 15.37 7.58 -17.43
C LYS A 840 15.22 7.26 -15.95
N LEU A 841 13.99 7.35 -15.43
CA LEU A 841 13.66 7.13 -14.02
C LEU A 841 14.11 5.76 -13.48
N ASN A 842 14.06 4.70 -14.30
CA ASN A 842 14.52 3.38 -13.89
C ASN A 842 16.05 3.30 -13.83
N VAL A 843 16.75 3.88 -14.81
CA VAL A 843 18.22 4.00 -14.81
C VAL A 843 18.69 4.76 -13.56
N LEU A 844 18.01 5.86 -13.20
CA LEU A 844 18.31 6.59 -11.97
C LEU A 844 18.13 5.73 -10.70
N LYS A 845 17.07 4.90 -10.60
CA LYS A 845 16.91 3.98 -9.47
C LYS A 845 18.06 2.97 -9.36
N ASP A 846 18.53 2.46 -10.49
CA ASP A 846 19.65 1.51 -10.53
C ASP A 846 20.98 2.19 -10.16
N LEU A 847 21.23 3.42 -10.64
CA LEU A 847 22.37 4.25 -10.25
C LEU A 847 22.35 4.60 -8.76
N GLN A 848 21.19 4.96 -8.20
CA GLN A 848 21.01 5.19 -6.76
C GLN A 848 21.31 3.91 -5.95
N GLY A 849 20.93 2.73 -6.45
CA GLY A 849 21.26 1.44 -5.85
C GLY A 849 22.76 1.14 -5.87
N LYS A 850 23.42 1.33 -7.02
CA LYS A 850 24.88 1.17 -7.17
C LYS A 850 25.65 2.11 -6.25
N HIS A 851 25.26 3.39 -6.19
CA HIS A 851 25.87 4.36 -5.31
C HIS A 851 25.76 3.95 -3.83
N LEU A 852 24.60 3.47 -3.36
CA LEU A 852 24.49 2.96 -1.98
C LEU A 852 25.43 1.78 -1.73
N PHE A 853 25.57 0.88 -2.70
CA PHE A 853 26.43 -0.29 -2.62
C PHE A 853 27.92 0.10 -2.56
N GLU A 854 28.35 1.08 -3.37
CA GLU A 854 29.70 1.66 -3.32
C GLU A 854 30.00 2.30 -1.95
N GLN A 855 29.05 3.05 -1.38
CA GLN A 855 29.21 3.62 -0.03
C GLN A 855 29.24 2.55 1.08
N ILE A 856 28.75 1.34 0.82
CA ILE A 856 28.94 0.16 1.69
C ILE A 856 30.32 -0.48 1.44
N ARG A 857 30.73 -0.65 0.18
CA ARG A 857 32.05 -1.22 -0.20
C ARG A 857 33.22 -0.43 0.40
N LYS A 858 33.10 0.90 0.55
CA LYS A 858 34.06 1.76 1.26
C LYS A 858 34.26 1.43 2.76
N LYS A 859 33.49 0.49 3.33
CA LYS A 859 33.55 0.11 4.76
C LYS A 859 33.87 -1.39 4.90
N PRO A 860 35.09 -1.77 5.32
CA PRO A 860 35.60 -3.13 5.16
C PRO A 860 34.86 -4.20 5.96
N LEU A 861 34.22 -3.86 7.09
CA LEU A 861 33.39 -4.83 7.83
C LEU A 861 31.97 -4.95 7.27
N HIS A 862 31.39 -3.83 6.83
CA HIS A 862 30.03 -3.79 6.32
C HIS A 862 29.93 -4.40 4.92
N SER A 863 30.98 -4.31 4.11
CA SER A 863 31.02 -4.88 2.76
C SER A 863 30.90 -6.40 2.75
N ILE A 864 31.46 -7.11 3.75
CA ILE A 864 31.51 -8.57 3.80
C ILE A 864 30.13 -9.22 3.64
N LEU A 865 29.10 -8.71 4.32
CA LEU A 865 27.72 -9.21 4.16
C LEU A 865 27.23 -9.09 2.72
N PHE A 866 27.63 -8.02 2.05
CA PHE A 866 27.18 -7.60 0.72
C PHE A 866 28.06 -8.16 -0.41
N ASN A 867 29.15 -8.86 -0.14
CA ASN A 867 29.96 -9.54 -1.16
C ASN A 867 29.14 -10.56 -1.98
N CYS A 868 28.11 -11.14 -1.37
CA CYS A 868 27.16 -12.03 -2.05
C CYS A 868 26.27 -11.36 -3.11
N TYR A 869 26.35 -10.03 -3.33
CA TYR A 869 25.60 -9.34 -4.38
C TYR A 869 26.08 -9.71 -5.79
N ASP A 870 27.37 -9.96 -5.95
CA ASP A 870 28.00 -10.30 -7.23
C ASP A 870 28.08 -11.83 -7.44
N ASP A 871 27.60 -12.62 -6.47
CA ASP A 871 27.66 -14.09 -6.44
C ASP A 871 26.49 -14.72 -7.23
N LEU A 872 26.83 -15.56 -8.22
CA LEU A 872 25.87 -16.26 -9.07
C LEU A 872 25.30 -17.53 -8.45
N ASP A 873 25.78 -18.00 -7.29
CA ASP A 873 25.24 -19.17 -6.59
C ASP A 873 24.26 -18.80 -5.45
N VAL A 874 24.22 -17.52 -5.05
CA VAL A 874 23.35 -16.99 -3.99
C VAL A 874 21.99 -16.54 -4.52
N ASP A 875 20.93 -16.74 -3.72
CA ASP A 875 19.62 -16.08 -3.89
C ASP A 875 19.48 -14.96 -2.84
N LEU A 876 19.69 -13.71 -3.26
CA LEU A 876 19.53 -12.53 -2.39
C LEU A 876 18.09 -12.36 -1.88
N LYS A 877 17.09 -12.72 -2.69
CA LYS A 877 15.67 -12.54 -2.35
C LYS A 877 15.26 -13.51 -1.26
N GLU A 878 15.74 -14.75 -1.33
CA GLU A 878 15.54 -15.73 -0.26
C GLU A 878 16.39 -15.45 0.96
N SER A 879 17.66 -15.04 0.79
CA SER A 879 18.52 -14.54 1.87
C SER A 879 17.87 -13.36 2.64
N SER A 880 16.97 -12.62 1.98
CA SER A 880 16.20 -11.50 2.53
C SER A 880 14.76 -11.85 2.92
N TRP A 881 14.33 -13.12 2.80
CA TRP A 881 12.91 -13.49 2.94
C TRP A 881 12.34 -13.07 4.30
N TRP A 882 13.12 -13.22 5.37
CA TRP A 882 12.76 -12.80 6.72
C TRP A 882 12.65 -11.29 6.93
N LEU A 883 13.29 -10.45 6.10
CA LEU A 883 13.11 -9.01 6.13
C LEU A 883 11.77 -8.65 5.49
N SER A 884 11.39 -9.32 4.41
CA SER A 884 10.10 -9.05 3.75
C SER A 884 8.89 -9.63 4.51
N HIS A 885 8.99 -10.88 4.99
CA HIS A 885 7.87 -11.67 5.53
C HIS A 885 8.00 -12.02 7.02
N GLY A 886 9.11 -11.65 7.68
CA GLY A 886 9.34 -11.96 9.08
C GLY A 886 8.52 -11.09 10.03
N ASN A 887 8.05 -11.71 11.12
CA ASN A 887 7.19 -11.06 12.10
C ASN A 887 7.99 -10.47 13.29
N ASN A 888 9.16 -9.88 12.98
CA ASN A 888 10.09 -9.31 13.97
C ASN A 888 9.69 -7.88 14.35
N SER A 889 9.99 -7.45 15.58
CA SER A 889 9.84 -6.03 15.95
C SER A 889 10.95 -5.16 15.31
N PRO A 890 10.74 -3.84 15.12
CA PRO A 890 11.74 -2.95 14.54
C PRO A 890 13.08 -2.97 15.29
N TRP A 891 13.04 -3.04 16.63
CA TRP A 891 14.19 -3.23 17.51
C TRP A 891 14.91 -4.56 17.25
N SER A 892 14.17 -5.67 17.27
CA SER A 892 14.75 -7.00 17.08
C SER A 892 15.41 -7.14 15.71
N GLU A 893 14.81 -6.61 14.65
CA GLU A 893 15.44 -6.58 13.32
C GLU A 893 16.70 -5.70 13.30
N GLY A 894 16.68 -4.55 13.99
CA GLY A 894 17.84 -3.66 14.09
C GLY A 894 19.06 -4.34 14.70
N MET A 895 18.86 -5.17 15.72
CA MET A 895 19.92 -5.99 16.34
C MET A 895 20.44 -7.09 15.41
N LEU A 896 19.52 -7.84 14.76
CA LEU A 896 19.91 -8.90 13.83
C LEU A 896 20.70 -8.33 12.65
N CYS A 897 20.30 -7.15 12.16
CA CYS A 897 21.03 -6.43 11.12
C CYS A 897 22.44 -6.02 11.60
N MET A 898 22.56 -5.46 12.81
CA MET A 898 23.86 -5.06 13.39
C MET A 898 24.84 -6.25 13.48
N VAL A 899 24.36 -7.46 13.78
CA VAL A 899 25.18 -8.69 13.83
C VAL A 899 25.68 -9.08 12.43
N GLN A 900 24.80 -9.07 11.43
CA GLN A 900 25.17 -9.35 10.04
C GLN A 900 26.13 -8.28 9.47
N ASP A 901 25.98 -7.02 9.90
CA ASP A 901 26.85 -5.89 9.53
C ASP A 901 28.25 -5.98 10.21
N ARG A 902 28.50 -7.01 11.04
CA ARG A 902 29.80 -7.39 11.65
C ARG A 902 30.47 -6.39 12.60
N ASN A 903 29.89 -5.21 12.78
CA ASN A 903 30.46 -4.10 13.53
C ASN A 903 30.22 -4.18 15.06
N LEU A 904 30.27 -5.38 15.64
CA LEU A 904 29.97 -5.64 17.06
C LEU A 904 31.14 -5.36 18.02
N PHE A 905 32.38 -5.62 17.59
CA PHE A 905 33.57 -5.61 18.46
C PHE A 905 34.58 -4.52 18.10
N PHE A 906 34.18 -3.51 17.33
CA PHE A 906 35.10 -2.52 16.74
C PHE A 906 35.88 -1.73 17.79
N ASP A 907 35.23 -1.38 18.91
CA ASP A 907 35.84 -0.61 19.99
C ASP A 907 36.93 -1.38 20.76
N ASN A 908 36.95 -2.73 20.68
CA ASN A 908 37.93 -3.59 21.37
C ASN A 908 39.16 -3.90 20.49
N GLY A 909 39.67 -2.88 19.79
CA GLY A 909 40.67 -2.97 18.74
C GLY A 909 41.89 -3.81 19.12
N GLY A 910 42.01 -5.00 18.53
CA GLY A 910 43.17 -5.89 18.70
C GLY A 910 42.99 -7.04 19.69
N SER A 911 41.91 -7.06 20.49
CA SER A 911 41.67 -8.16 21.43
C SER A 911 41.57 -9.54 20.76
N CYS A 912 42.30 -10.51 21.29
CA CYS A 912 42.12 -11.92 20.94
C CYS A 912 40.77 -12.45 21.43
N CYS A 913 40.28 -13.49 20.76
CA CYS A 913 39.07 -14.21 21.14
C CYS A 913 39.22 -14.80 22.55
N ASN A 914 38.40 -14.33 23.51
CA ASN A 914 38.38 -14.76 24.92
C ASN A 914 38.28 -16.28 25.16
N HIS A 915 37.94 -17.07 24.14
CA HIS A 915 37.82 -18.52 24.24
C HIS A 915 39.08 -19.25 23.81
N CYS A 916 39.64 -18.93 22.63
CA CYS A 916 40.82 -19.64 22.09
C CYS A 916 42.14 -18.87 22.24
N ASN A 917 42.10 -17.57 22.52
CA ASN A 917 43.22 -16.62 22.58
C ASN A 917 44.14 -16.53 21.34
N ALA A 918 43.95 -17.37 20.33
CA ALA A 918 44.82 -17.51 19.16
C ALA A 918 44.40 -16.68 17.92
N ALA A 919 43.19 -16.11 17.89
CA ALA A 919 42.68 -15.36 16.74
C ALA A 919 41.97 -14.08 17.18
N LYS A 920 42.02 -13.05 16.32
CA LYS A 920 41.34 -11.75 16.55
C LYS A 920 39.84 -11.95 16.79
N LYS A 921 39.30 -11.29 17.81
CA LYS A 921 37.88 -11.36 18.21
C LYS A 921 36.99 -10.73 17.13
N THR A 922 36.44 -11.56 16.25
CA THR A 922 35.57 -11.16 15.15
C THR A 922 34.27 -11.97 15.15
N VAL A 923 33.23 -11.43 14.53
CA VAL A 923 31.92 -12.07 14.41
C VAL A 923 32.04 -13.39 13.63
N ASP A 924 32.71 -13.41 12.48
CA ASP A 924 32.96 -14.65 11.72
C ASP A 924 33.78 -15.68 12.50
N HIS A 925 34.81 -15.27 13.26
CA HIS A 925 35.59 -16.22 14.07
C HIS A 925 34.73 -16.89 15.16
N LEU A 926 33.99 -16.10 15.95
CA LEU A 926 33.12 -16.63 17.01
C LEU A 926 31.95 -17.45 16.43
N ALA A 927 31.46 -17.10 15.23
CA ALA A 927 30.37 -17.81 14.58
C ALA A 927 30.76 -19.16 13.96
N THR A 928 31.97 -19.30 13.39
CA THR A 928 32.31 -20.50 12.60
C THR A 928 33.76 -21.00 12.71
N ARG A 929 34.67 -20.34 13.43
CA ARG A 929 36.11 -20.72 13.45
C ARG A 929 36.71 -20.96 14.85
N CYS A 930 36.00 -20.64 15.92
CA CYS A 930 36.50 -20.85 17.28
C CYS A 930 36.28 -22.30 17.74
N GLY A 931 37.33 -23.11 17.76
CA GLY A 931 37.27 -24.54 18.16
C GLY A 931 36.52 -24.82 19.47
N ARG A 932 36.73 -23.99 20.50
CA ARG A 932 36.05 -24.15 21.80
C ARG A 932 34.57 -23.74 21.80
N MET A 933 34.09 -22.97 20.82
CA MET A 933 32.68 -22.58 20.69
C MET A 933 31.92 -23.42 19.65
N LEU A 934 32.61 -24.05 18.70
CA LEU A 934 31.98 -24.83 17.64
C LEU A 934 31.02 -25.88 18.22
N ASN A 935 31.49 -26.73 19.13
CA ASN A 935 30.69 -27.85 19.65
C ASN A 935 29.41 -27.43 20.40
N SER A 936 29.37 -26.23 21.00
CA SER A 936 28.20 -25.74 21.74
C SER A 936 27.31 -24.81 20.91
N ASP A 937 27.89 -23.83 20.23
CA ASP A 937 27.13 -22.77 19.55
C ASP A 937 26.75 -23.11 18.11
N TYR A 938 27.47 -24.01 17.42
CA TYR A 938 26.96 -24.64 16.19
C TYR A 938 25.70 -25.43 16.50
N LEU A 939 25.80 -26.38 17.45
CA LEU A 939 24.73 -27.28 17.84
C LEU A 939 23.47 -26.51 18.28
N ARG A 940 23.65 -25.42 19.03
CA ARG A 940 22.56 -24.53 19.47
C ARG A 940 21.81 -23.83 18.32
N ARG A 941 22.47 -23.57 17.19
CA ARG A 941 21.84 -23.02 15.97
C ARG A 941 21.20 -24.12 15.13
N HIS A 942 21.91 -25.23 14.93
CA HIS A 942 21.44 -26.40 14.17
C HIS A 942 20.16 -26.98 14.77
N ASN A 943 20.14 -27.25 16.08
CA ASN A 943 18.97 -27.79 16.80
C ASN A 943 17.73 -26.89 16.70
N GLU A 944 17.87 -25.57 16.52
CA GLU A 944 16.73 -24.68 16.29
C GLU A 944 16.14 -24.85 14.89
N VAL A 945 16.97 -25.07 13.87
CA VAL A 945 16.52 -25.37 12.50
C VAL A 945 15.88 -26.77 12.46
N VAL A 946 16.49 -27.79 13.07
CA VAL A 946 15.91 -29.13 13.26
C VAL A 946 14.52 -29.02 13.89
N ARG A 947 14.40 -28.26 14.99
CA ARG A 947 13.12 -28.04 15.68
C ARG A 947 12.07 -27.34 14.82
N CYS A 948 12.47 -26.39 13.98
CA CYS A 948 11.57 -25.75 13.01
C CYS A 948 11.03 -26.76 12.00
N MET A 949 11.93 -27.54 11.40
CA MET A 949 11.61 -28.51 10.35
C MET A 949 10.77 -29.67 10.88
N HIS A 950 11.17 -30.27 12.00
CA HIS A 950 10.42 -31.34 12.67
C HIS A 950 8.97 -30.90 12.99
N LEU A 951 8.75 -29.66 13.46
CA LEU A 951 7.37 -29.18 13.66
C LEU A 951 6.59 -29.02 12.35
N GLN A 952 7.21 -28.60 11.24
CA GLN A 952 6.49 -28.53 9.96
C GLN A 952 6.08 -29.90 9.45
N ILE A 953 7.00 -30.87 9.51
CA ILE A 953 6.76 -32.23 9.00
C ILE A 953 5.66 -32.91 9.85
N CYS A 954 5.73 -32.82 11.17
CA CYS A 954 4.66 -33.31 12.06
C CYS A 954 3.32 -32.61 11.86
N ARG A 955 3.29 -31.36 11.36
CA ARG A 955 2.04 -30.66 10.99
C ARG A 955 1.53 -31.08 9.61
N LYS A 956 2.43 -31.34 8.65
CA LYS A 956 2.11 -31.82 7.29
C LYS A 956 1.39 -33.17 7.35
N TYR A 957 1.88 -34.09 8.18
CA TYR A 957 1.33 -35.45 8.34
C TYR A 957 0.32 -35.59 9.49
N GLY A 958 -0.26 -34.50 9.99
CA GLY A 958 -1.35 -34.51 10.98
C GLY A 958 -0.96 -34.86 12.43
N ILE A 959 0.24 -35.41 12.66
CA ILE A 959 0.76 -35.85 13.98
C ILE A 959 0.63 -34.78 15.07
N LYS A 960 0.89 -33.50 14.76
CA LYS A 960 0.78 -32.38 15.71
C LYS A 960 -0.03 -31.23 15.13
N GLN A 961 -1.12 -30.86 15.81
CA GLN A 961 -1.93 -29.68 15.42
C GLN A 961 -1.41 -28.34 15.98
N SER A 962 -0.48 -28.36 16.95
CA SER A 962 0.02 -27.15 17.61
C SER A 962 0.83 -26.25 16.66
N ARG A 963 0.54 -24.94 16.70
CA ARG A 963 1.32 -23.90 15.99
C ARG A 963 2.42 -23.27 16.87
N LYS A 964 2.61 -23.72 18.12
CA LYS A 964 3.51 -23.10 19.10
C LYS A 964 4.94 -23.68 19.03
N LEU A 965 5.76 -23.15 18.13
CA LEU A 965 7.14 -23.59 17.93
C LEU A 965 8.03 -23.51 19.19
N LYS A 966 7.92 -22.43 19.99
CA LYS A 966 8.78 -22.25 21.18
C LYS A 966 8.61 -23.35 22.24
N THR A 967 7.46 -24.01 22.29
CA THR A 967 7.12 -25.07 23.26
C THR A 967 7.12 -26.47 22.64
N HIS A 968 7.57 -26.62 21.39
CA HIS A 968 7.67 -27.92 20.74
C HIS A 968 8.95 -28.62 21.18
N SER A 969 8.82 -29.81 21.76
CA SER A 969 9.91 -30.76 21.94
C SER A 969 10.15 -31.54 20.64
N VAL A 970 11.43 -31.73 20.32
CA VAL A 970 11.85 -32.71 19.33
C VAL A 970 11.78 -34.09 19.96
N GLN A 971 11.29 -35.07 19.22
CA GLN A 971 11.17 -36.46 19.63
C GLN A 971 12.03 -37.27 18.66
N SER A 972 12.79 -38.24 19.18
CA SER A 972 13.73 -39.05 18.40
C SER A 972 13.04 -39.91 17.34
N THR A 973 11.85 -40.44 17.65
CA THR A 973 11.00 -41.15 16.70
C THR A 973 9.55 -40.76 16.91
N VAL A 974 8.83 -40.48 15.82
CA VAL A 974 7.38 -40.24 15.82
C VAL A 974 6.79 -40.84 14.56
N SER A 975 5.80 -41.71 14.70
CA SER A 975 5.14 -42.38 13.59
C SER A 975 3.62 -42.37 13.72
N ASN A 976 2.95 -42.56 12.60
CA ASN A 976 1.54 -42.95 12.52
C ASN A 976 1.38 -43.95 11.35
N GLU A 977 0.14 -44.21 10.95
CA GLU A 977 -0.19 -45.08 9.82
C GLU A 977 0.38 -44.57 8.48
N VAL A 978 0.52 -43.24 8.32
CA VAL A 978 0.88 -42.59 7.06
C VAL A 978 2.38 -42.30 6.93
N VAL A 979 3.06 -41.99 8.03
CA VAL A 979 4.47 -41.57 8.03
C VAL A 979 5.24 -42.12 9.22
N GLU A 980 6.53 -42.30 9.06
CA GLU A 980 7.50 -42.42 10.13
C GLU A 980 8.53 -41.29 10.04
N ILE A 981 8.79 -40.61 11.16
CA ILE A 981 9.77 -39.54 11.27
C ILE A 981 10.77 -39.93 12.34
N ARG A 982 12.06 -39.92 12.02
CA ARG A 982 13.16 -40.14 12.97
C ARG A 982 14.10 -38.93 12.96
N VAL A 983 14.64 -38.56 14.11
CA VAL A 983 15.54 -37.40 14.30
C VAL A 983 16.76 -37.84 15.10
N ASP A 984 17.96 -37.47 14.65
CA ASP A 984 19.25 -37.80 15.29
C ASP A 984 19.38 -39.28 15.69
N THR A 985 18.93 -40.18 14.82
CA THR A 985 18.77 -41.62 15.12
C THR A 985 19.48 -42.48 14.09
N THR A 986 20.24 -43.46 14.57
CA THR A 986 20.98 -44.39 13.71
C THR A 986 20.02 -45.31 12.97
N ILE A 987 20.15 -45.34 11.65
CA ILE A 987 19.42 -46.24 10.77
C ILE A 987 20.23 -47.52 10.64
N LYS A 988 19.63 -48.66 10.96
CA LYS A 988 20.24 -49.98 10.73
C LYS A 988 20.06 -50.36 9.25
N THR A 989 21.13 -50.86 8.67
CA THR A 989 21.22 -51.42 7.31
C THR A 989 21.97 -52.75 7.41
N ASP A 990 21.71 -53.67 6.48
CA ASP A 990 22.38 -54.97 6.47
C ASP A 990 23.86 -54.83 6.07
N THR A 991 24.17 -53.88 5.19
CA THR A 991 25.55 -53.43 4.89
C THR A 991 26.04 -52.38 5.89
N ILE A 992 27.33 -52.40 6.23
CA ILE A 992 27.98 -51.35 7.05
C ILE A 992 28.16 -50.07 6.21
N VAL A 993 27.35 -49.05 6.49
CA VAL A 993 27.45 -47.72 5.85
C VAL A 993 28.16 -46.71 6.76
N SER A 994 29.13 -45.97 6.20
CA SER A 994 29.95 -44.97 6.93
C SER A 994 29.16 -43.82 7.54
N ASN A 995 28.09 -43.37 6.89
CA ASN A 995 27.16 -42.34 7.37
C ASN A 995 25.73 -42.92 7.46
N ASN A 996 25.28 -43.30 8.65
CA ASN A 996 23.96 -43.93 8.87
C ASN A 996 23.02 -43.17 9.84
N LYS A 997 23.38 -41.94 10.21
CA LYS A 997 22.64 -41.10 11.17
C LYS A 997 22.30 -39.72 10.56
N PRO A 998 21.22 -39.59 9.77
CA PRO A 998 20.75 -38.30 9.24
C PRO A 998 20.13 -37.42 10.32
N ASP A 999 20.18 -36.09 10.15
CA ASP A 999 19.54 -35.14 11.08
C ASP A 999 18.03 -35.40 11.18
N ILE A 1000 17.32 -35.54 10.06
CA ILE A 1000 15.90 -35.96 10.01
C ILE A 1000 15.68 -36.96 8.89
N PHE A 1001 15.10 -38.11 9.23
CA PHE A 1001 14.56 -39.12 8.32
C PHE A 1001 13.04 -39.02 8.28
N VAL A 1002 12.45 -39.07 7.09
CA VAL A 1002 11.00 -39.10 6.88
C VAL A 1002 10.64 -40.19 5.88
N PHE A 1003 9.89 -41.21 6.31
CA PHE A 1003 9.34 -42.25 5.44
C PHE A 1003 7.83 -42.07 5.29
N ASP A 1004 7.40 -41.60 4.12
CA ASP A 1004 6.00 -41.49 3.70
C ASP A 1004 5.53 -42.87 3.19
N LYS A 1005 4.85 -43.61 4.07
CA LYS A 1005 4.43 -45.01 3.84
C LYS A 1005 3.39 -45.12 2.73
N VAL A 1006 2.53 -44.10 2.59
CA VAL A 1006 1.46 -44.07 1.57
C VAL A 1006 2.02 -43.83 0.17
N ARG A 1007 3.06 -42.99 0.04
CA ARG A 1007 3.70 -42.69 -1.25
C ARG A 1007 4.90 -43.58 -1.56
N ASN A 1008 5.33 -44.40 -0.61
CA ASN A 1008 6.59 -45.13 -0.57
C ASN A 1008 7.81 -44.25 -0.90
N ILE A 1009 7.93 -43.11 -0.21
CA ILE A 1009 9.01 -42.13 -0.39
C ILE A 1009 9.77 -41.94 0.92
N ILE A 1010 11.09 -42.12 0.87
CA ILE A 1010 12.00 -41.75 1.96
C ILE A 1010 12.64 -40.41 1.63
N THR A 1011 12.75 -39.53 2.63
CA THR A 1011 13.44 -38.25 2.53
C THR A 1011 14.45 -38.14 3.67
N LEU A 1012 15.72 -38.05 3.31
CA LEU A 1012 16.82 -37.76 4.23
C LEU A 1012 17.06 -36.24 4.19
N ILE A 1013 16.92 -35.57 5.32
CA ILE A 1013 17.12 -34.11 5.43
C ILE A 1013 18.35 -33.89 6.32
N GLU A 1014 19.32 -33.17 5.78
CA GLU A 1014 20.59 -32.87 6.45
C GLU A 1014 20.75 -31.35 6.54
N ILE A 1015 20.91 -30.80 7.73
CA ILE A 1015 20.92 -29.37 8.02
C ILE A 1015 22.37 -28.91 8.19
N GLY A 1016 22.75 -27.79 7.55
CA GLY A 1016 24.09 -27.22 7.63
C GLY A 1016 24.07 -25.75 8.03
N ILE A 1017 24.95 -25.36 8.95
CA ILE A 1017 25.15 -23.94 9.31
C ILE A 1017 26.61 -23.57 9.08
N THR A 1018 26.86 -22.63 8.17
CA THR A 1018 28.22 -22.40 7.64
C THR A 1018 28.57 -20.91 7.49
N SER A 1019 29.72 -20.60 6.90
CA SER A 1019 30.12 -19.25 6.49
C SER A 1019 29.80 -19.02 5.00
N GLN A 1020 29.72 -17.77 4.55
CA GLN A 1020 29.48 -17.47 3.12
C GLN A 1020 30.51 -18.15 2.20
N GLN A 1021 31.79 -18.15 2.59
CA GLN A 1021 32.90 -18.73 1.81
C GLN A 1021 32.78 -20.24 1.59
N SER A 1022 32.10 -20.95 2.50
CA SER A 1022 31.96 -22.42 2.47
C SER A 1022 30.53 -22.87 2.14
N LEU A 1023 29.65 -21.96 1.70
CA LEU A 1023 28.23 -22.24 1.49
C LEU A 1023 28.03 -23.34 0.44
N LYS A 1024 28.66 -23.19 -0.74
CA LYS A 1024 28.58 -24.15 -1.86
C LYS A 1024 29.19 -25.50 -1.51
N GLN A 1025 30.39 -25.49 -0.94
CA GLN A 1025 31.10 -26.71 -0.53
C GLN A 1025 30.25 -27.54 0.45
N VAL A 1026 29.76 -26.93 1.53
CA VAL A 1026 28.97 -27.64 2.56
C VAL A 1026 27.60 -28.09 2.03
N GLU A 1027 27.02 -27.40 1.05
CA GLU A 1027 25.78 -27.83 0.38
C GLU A 1027 26.00 -29.09 -0.48
N VAL A 1028 27.10 -29.16 -1.24
CA VAL A 1028 27.47 -30.34 -2.03
C VAL A 1028 27.88 -31.51 -1.14
N GLU A 1029 28.71 -31.27 -0.13
CA GLU A 1029 29.11 -32.30 0.86
C GLU A 1029 27.89 -32.92 1.54
N LYS A 1030 26.92 -32.12 1.98
CA LYS A 1030 25.68 -32.61 2.62
C LYS A 1030 24.68 -33.24 1.66
N LEU A 1031 24.73 -32.93 0.36
CA LEU A 1031 23.94 -33.62 -0.66
C LEU A 1031 24.39 -35.08 -0.81
N HIS A 1032 25.70 -35.30 -0.91
CA HIS A 1032 26.28 -36.62 -1.21
C HIS A 1032 26.62 -37.46 0.04
N LYS A 1033 26.63 -36.87 1.24
CA LYS A 1033 26.97 -37.54 2.51
C LYS A 1033 26.26 -38.88 2.75
N TYR A 1034 25.03 -39.03 2.26
CA TYR A 1034 24.20 -40.22 2.46
C TYR A 1034 23.88 -40.99 1.17
N ASP A 1035 24.60 -40.76 0.06
CA ASP A 1035 24.36 -41.52 -1.18
C ASP A 1035 24.45 -43.05 -0.98
N PRO A 1036 25.42 -43.62 -0.23
CA PRO A 1036 25.44 -45.06 0.05
C PRO A 1036 24.23 -45.51 0.87
N LEU A 1037 23.85 -44.74 1.90
CA LEU A 1037 22.67 -45.04 2.74
C LEU A 1037 21.37 -44.98 1.93
N ALA A 1038 21.27 -44.05 0.99
CA ALA A 1038 20.10 -43.89 0.13
C ALA A 1038 19.96 -45.04 -0.86
N ASN A 1039 21.07 -45.61 -1.35
CA ASN A 1039 21.05 -46.81 -2.18
C ASN A 1039 20.58 -48.04 -1.38
N GLU A 1040 21.12 -48.27 -0.18
CA GLU A 1040 20.68 -49.37 0.71
C GLU A 1040 19.19 -49.23 1.06
N LEU A 1041 18.74 -48.03 1.49
CA LEU A 1041 17.34 -47.78 1.84
C LEU A 1041 16.38 -47.95 0.66
N LYS A 1042 16.83 -47.68 -0.57
CA LYS A 1042 16.06 -47.91 -1.80
C LYS A 1042 15.85 -49.41 -2.03
N VAL A 1043 16.85 -50.25 -1.74
CA VAL A 1043 16.73 -51.72 -1.81
C VAL A 1043 15.84 -52.24 -0.69
N ILE A 1044 16.15 -51.92 0.58
CA ILE A 1044 15.47 -52.43 1.78
C ILE A 1044 13.96 -52.12 1.78
N HIS A 1045 13.56 -50.91 1.38
CA HIS A 1045 12.16 -50.48 1.43
C HIS A 1045 11.45 -50.46 0.06
N ASN A 1046 12.16 -50.81 -1.03
CA ASN A 1046 11.70 -50.62 -2.42
C ASN A 1046 11.13 -49.20 -2.67
N ALA A 1047 11.71 -48.20 -2.00
CA ALA A 1047 11.15 -46.85 -1.85
C ALA A 1047 11.98 -45.82 -2.60
N LYS A 1048 11.34 -44.75 -3.10
CA LYS A 1048 12.10 -43.64 -3.69
C LYS A 1048 12.77 -42.83 -2.58
N VAL A 1049 14.08 -42.89 -2.47
CA VAL A 1049 14.87 -42.09 -1.53
C VAL A 1049 15.27 -40.76 -2.16
N ASN A 1050 15.13 -39.66 -1.41
CA ASN A 1050 15.62 -38.33 -1.80
C ASN A 1050 16.48 -37.75 -0.67
N ILE A 1051 17.62 -37.13 -0.99
CA ILE A 1051 18.44 -36.40 -0.04
C ILE A 1051 18.21 -34.89 -0.23
N ILE A 1052 18.03 -34.15 0.87
CA ILE A 1052 17.73 -32.72 0.86
C ILE A 1052 18.67 -31.98 1.84
N PRO A 1053 19.73 -31.32 1.34
CA PRO A 1053 20.59 -30.48 2.16
C PRO A 1053 19.92 -29.13 2.43
N LEU A 1054 19.72 -28.79 3.71
CA LEU A 1054 19.23 -27.49 4.15
C LEU A 1054 20.37 -26.68 4.75
N VAL A 1055 21.21 -26.10 3.87
CA VAL A 1055 22.36 -25.29 4.27
C VAL A 1055 22.01 -23.80 4.29
N ILE A 1056 22.42 -23.12 5.35
CA ILE A 1056 22.23 -21.69 5.59
C ILE A 1056 23.50 -21.11 6.24
N THR A 1057 23.89 -19.88 5.93
CA THR A 1057 25.01 -19.25 6.64
C THR A 1057 24.59 -18.74 8.02
N TRP A 1058 25.56 -18.52 8.92
CA TRP A 1058 25.28 -17.93 10.24
C TRP A 1058 24.63 -16.53 10.17
N ASP A 1059 24.89 -15.79 9.08
CA ASP A 1059 24.31 -14.48 8.75
C ASP A 1059 23.06 -14.59 7.84
N GLY A 1060 22.55 -15.79 7.57
CA GLY A 1060 21.25 -16.02 6.95
C GLY A 1060 21.21 -16.01 5.41
N ILE A 1061 22.37 -15.99 4.76
CA ILE A 1061 22.51 -16.17 3.30
C ILE A 1061 22.19 -17.62 2.92
N THR A 1062 21.59 -17.79 1.74
CA THR A 1062 21.15 -19.09 1.20
C THR A 1062 21.48 -19.21 -0.28
N SER A 1063 21.78 -20.44 -0.73
CA SER A 1063 21.96 -20.78 -2.14
C SER A 1063 20.70 -20.58 -2.97
N ARG A 1064 20.82 -20.61 -4.30
CA ARG A 1064 19.68 -20.68 -5.23
C ARG A 1064 18.88 -21.99 -5.10
N PHE A 1065 19.50 -23.08 -4.66
CA PHE A 1065 18.84 -24.39 -4.49
C PHE A 1065 17.99 -24.46 -3.20
N TYR A 1066 18.35 -23.69 -2.17
CA TYR A 1066 17.64 -23.64 -0.89
C TYR A 1066 16.12 -23.46 -1.03
N LYS A 1067 15.69 -22.67 -2.02
CA LYS A 1067 14.27 -22.47 -2.33
C LYS A 1067 13.59 -23.73 -2.85
N HIS A 1068 14.25 -24.46 -3.74
CA HIS A 1068 13.75 -25.73 -4.26
C HIS A 1068 13.56 -26.73 -3.12
N TYR A 1069 14.58 -26.91 -2.28
CA TYR A 1069 14.54 -27.80 -1.11
C TYR A 1069 13.38 -27.49 -0.16
N GLN A 1070 13.16 -26.22 0.19
CA GLN A 1070 12.02 -25.81 1.02
C GLN A 1070 10.66 -26.04 0.36
N ASN A 1071 10.57 -25.88 -0.97
CA ASN A 1071 9.34 -26.13 -1.72
C ASN A 1071 9.03 -27.64 -1.79
N SER A 1072 10.05 -28.49 -2.03
CA SER A 1072 9.94 -29.96 -2.00
C SER A 1072 9.45 -30.47 -0.63
N LEU A 1073 9.93 -29.85 0.45
CA LEU A 1073 9.50 -30.13 1.82
C LEU A 1073 8.17 -29.44 2.21
N GLN A 1074 7.58 -28.64 1.32
CA GLN A 1074 6.33 -27.89 1.53
C GLN A 1074 6.36 -27.00 2.78
N VAL A 1075 7.50 -26.35 3.05
CA VAL A 1075 7.71 -25.49 4.22
C VAL A 1075 6.79 -24.25 4.15
N GLN A 1076 5.95 -24.07 5.17
CA GLN A 1076 5.06 -22.90 5.23
C GLN A 1076 5.84 -21.58 5.29
N GLU A 1077 5.38 -20.56 4.57
CA GLU A 1077 6.00 -19.23 4.47
C GLU A 1077 6.34 -18.60 5.84
N SER A 1078 5.46 -18.80 6.82
CA SER A 1078 5.64 -18.30 8.19
C SER A 1078 6.82 -18.94 8.94
N THR A 1079 7.21 -20.16 8.55
CA THR A 1079 8.36 -20.88 9.13
C THR A 1079 9.62 -20.60 8.32
N ARG A 1080 9.52 -20.54 6.99
CA ARG A 1080 10.55 -20.01 6.09
C ARG A 1080 11.08 -18.66 6.59
N ALA A 1081 10.18 -17.73 6.89
CA ALA A 1081 10.50 -16.40 7.44
C ALA A 1081 10.98 -16.40 8.91
N TYR A 1082 10.96 -17.55 9.60
CA TYR A 1082 11.41 -17.69 10.98
C TYR A 1082 12.81 -18.32 11.12
N ILE A 1083 13.20 -19.21 10.19
CA ILE A 1083 14.48 -19.95 10.24
C ILE A 1083 15.70 -19.01 10.23
N GLN A 1084 15.77 -18.08 9.28
CA GLN A 1084 16.86 -17.10 9.20
C GLN A 1084 17.03 -16.25 10.49
N PRO A 1085 15.99 -15.56 11.01
CA PRO A 1085 16.17 -14.71 12.17
C PRO A 1085 16.41 -15.49 13.46
N ILE A 1086 15.98 -16.76 13.59
CA ILE A 1086 16.36 -17.56 14.76
C ILE A 1086 17.84 -17.97 14.72
N VAL A 1087 18.38 -18.33 13.55
CA VAL A 1087 19.83 -18.60 13.38
C VAL A 1087 20.66 -17.37 13.74
N ILE A 1088 20.36 -16.20 13.15
CA ILE A 1088 21.07 -14.95 13.43
C ILE A 1088 20.91 -14.56 14.91
N LYS A 1089 19.73 -14.75 15.52
CA LYS A 1089 19.49 -14.46 16.95
C LYS A 1089 20.33 -15.35 17.85
N ARG A 1090 20.45 -16.66 17.55
CA ARG A 1090 21.28 -17.58 18.32
C ARG A 1090 22.76 -17.20 18.19
N THR A 1091 23.22 -16.78 17.02
CA THR A 1091 24.57 -16.23 16.83
C THR A 1091 24.83 -15.02 17.76
N LEU A 1092 23.91 -14.03 17.82
CA LEU A 1092 24.01 -12.89 18.73
C LEU A 1092 24.05 -13.30 20.22
N GLU A 1093 23.14 -14.18 20.64
CA GLU A 1093 23.07 -14.65 22.02
C GLU A 1093 24.34 -15.38 22.48
N SER A 1094 25.07 -16.01 21.56
CA SER A 1094 26.34 -16.70 21.85
C SER A 1094 27.50 -15.70 21.96
N MET A 1095 27.50 -14.66 21.13
CA MET A 1095 28.51 -13.60 21.14
C MET A 1095 28.41 -12.67 22.37
N HIS A 1096 27.19 -12.39 22.82
CA HIS A 1096 26.92 -11.57 24.00
C HIS A 1096 25.85 -12.24 24.87
N PRO A 1097 26.25 -12.99 25.92
CA PRO A 1097 25.34 -13.73 26.79
C PRO A 1097 24.29 -12.87 27.51
N GLU A 1098 24.55 -11.58 27.72
CA GLU A 1098 23.58 -10.60 28.24
C GLU A 1098 22.30 -10.50 27.38
N TYR A 1099 22.39 -10.75 26.07
CA TYR A 1099 21.22 -10.83 25.18
C TYR A 1099 20.45 -12.17 25.27
N LYS A 1100 20.95 -13.17 26.04
CA LYS A 1100 20.14 -14.33 26.46
C LYS A 1100 19.09 -13.92 27.51
N LEU A 1101 19.39 -12.90 28.32
CA LEU A 1101 18.52 -12.41 29.40
C LEU A 1101 17.56 -11.30 28.94
N LEU A 1102 17.91 -10.55 27.89
CA LEU A 1102 17.07 -9.49 27.34
C LEU A 1102 15.71 -10.04 26.83
N PRO A 1103 14.58 -9.43 27.23
CA PRO A 1103 13.25 -10.00 27.01
C PRO A 1103 12.84 -9.98 25.53
N THR A 1104 12.31 -11.10 25.03
CA THR A 1104 11.95 -11.23 23.62
C THR A 1104 10.80 -10.30 23.21
N ALA A 1105 11.12 -9.21 22.50
CA ALA A 1105 10.25 -8.37 21.63
C ALA A 1105 8.95 -7.78 22.21
N ALA A 1106 8.51 -8.16 23.42
CA ALA A 1106 7.21 -7.82 23.99
C ALA A 1106 7.28 -6.71 25.06
N ASN A 1107 8.46 -6.44 25.65
CA ASN A 1107 8.57 -5.71 26.91
C ASN A 1107 9.05 -4.24 26.81
N HIS A 1108 9.23 -3.68 25.61
CA HIS A 1108 9.53 -2.24 25.46
C HIS A 1108 8.26 -1.40 25.64
N ALA A 1109 7.74 -1.32 26.87
CA ALA A 1109 6.58 -0.48 27.21
C ALA A 1109 6.53 -0.02 28.68
N THR A 1110 7.54 -0.33 29.51
CA THR A 1110 7.56 0.02 30.94
C THR A 1110 8.90 0.63 31.38
N LYS A 1111 9.33 1.68 30.67
CA LYS A 1111 10.32 2.69 31.12
C LYS A 1111 10.03 4.02 30.42
N SER A 1112 8.89 4.60 30.74
CA SER A 1112 8.49 5.95 30.34
C SER A 1112 7.63 6.59 31.44
N ASP A 1113 8.09 6.47 32.69
CA ASP A 1113 7.64 7.31 33.79
C ASP A 1113 8.63 7.25 34.97
N SER A 1114 8.59 8.30 35.80
CA SER A 1114 9.44 8.58 36.97
C SER A 1114 10.90 8.99 36.69
N ARG A 1115 11.25 10.16 37.24
CA ARG A 1115 12.63 10.62 37.46
C ARG A 1115 13.27 9.73 38.52
N THR A 1116 14.17 8.81 38.15
CA THR A 1116 15.23 8.32 39.05
C THR A 1116 16.35 7.63 38.26
N THR A 1117 17.54 8.23 38.31
CA THR A 1117 18.79 7.70 37.76
C THR A 1117 19.34 6.56 38.63
N THR A 1118 18.81 5.35 38.48
CA THR A 1118 19.48 4.15 38.98
C THR A 1118 20.34 3.51 37.88
N LYS A 1119 21.65 3.58 38.08
CA LYS A 1119 22.69 3.02 37.19
C LYS A 1119 22.52 1.49 37.09
N VAL A 1120 22.05 0.99 35.94
CA VAL A 1120 22.47 -0.34 35.48
C VAL A 1120 23.76 -0.13 34.72
N ALA A 1121 24.89 -0.43 35.37
CA ALA A 1121 26.21 -0.14 34.85
C ALA A 1121 26.48 -0.91 33.54
N CYS A 1122 26.71 -0.17 32.46
CA CYS A 1122 27.46 -0.66 31.31
C CYS A 1122 28.94 -0.39 31.59
N PRO A 1123 29.80 -1.40 31.79
CA PRO A 1123 31.21 -1.19 32.09
C PRO A 1123 32.01 -0.92 30.80
N VAL A 1124 31.71 0.20 30.15
CA VAL A 1124 32.61 0.82 29.16
C VAL A 1124 32.74 2.28 29.55
N LYS A 1125 33.85 2.63 30.22
CA LYS A 1125 34.22 4.02 30.49
C LYS A 1125 34.47 4.71 29.15
N TRP A 1126 33.59 5.61 28.75
CA TRP A 1126 33.87 6.55 27.68
C TRP A 1126 34.36 7.85 28.30
N ILE A 1127 35.59 8.23 27.99
CA ILE A 1127 36.17 9.51 28.37
C ILE A 1127 35.38 10.61 27.65
N SER A 1128 34.82 11.53 28.41
CA SER A 1128 34.23 12.76 27.91
C SER A 1128 35.34 13.69 27.45
N VAL A 1129 35.46 13.90 26.14
CA VAL A 1129 36.13 15.10 25.61
C VAL A 1129 35.11 16.24 25.71
N PRO A 1130 35.44 17.38 26.35
CA PRO A 1130 34.52 18.50 26.43
C PRO A 1130 34.27 19.11 25.05
N VAL A 1131 33.09 19.68 24.88
CA VAL A 1131 32.77 20.54 23.74
C VAL A 1131 33.16 21.96 24.15
N GLU A 1132 34.27 22.45 23.61
CA GLU A 1132 34.67 23.85 23.75
C GLU A 1132 34.63 24.55 22.39
N ASP A 1133 33.90 25.66 22.43
CA ASP A 1133 33.75 26.84 21.57
C ASP A 1133 33.60 26.82 20.04
N ILE A 1134 32.69 27.71 19.65
CA ILE A 1134 32.32 28.11 18.29
C ILE A 1134 32.98 29.46 18.00
N SER A 1135 34.29 29.47 17.72
CA SER A 1135 34.95 30.67 17.16
C SER A 1135 36.35 30.38 16.60
N GLU A 1136 36.43 29.93 15.35
CA GLU A 1136 37.44 30.34 14.35
C GLU A 1136 37.36 29.46 13.10
N PHE A 1137 36.79 30.00 12.01
CA PHE A 1137 37.21 29.73 10.62
C PHE A 1137 36.54 30.75 9.69
N LYS A 1138 37.01 32.00 9.76
CA LYS A 1138 36.75 33.05 8.76
C LYS A 1138 38.06 33.36 8.05
N ARG A 1139 38.03 33.46 6.71
CA ARG A 1139 39.17 33.66 5.80
C ARG A 1139 40.03 32.37 5.70
N THR A 1140 40.56 31.98 4.53
CA THR A 1140 40.85 32.72 3.29
C THR A 1140 40.31 32.04 2.01
N ASN A 1141 40.32 32.80 0.90
CA ASN A 1141 39.92 32.38 -0.46
C ASN A 1141 40.92 31.42 -1.12
N GLY A 1142 40.53 30.73 -2.21
CA GLY A 1142 41.51 30.20 -3.16
C GLY A 1142 41.05 29.21 -4.24
N TYR A 1143 40.40 29.72 -5.30
CA TYR A 1143 40.45 29.24 -6.70
C TYR A 1143 40.03 27.80 -7.12
N TYR A 1144 39.05 27.80 -8.05
CA TYR A 1144 38.62 26.77 -9.02
C TYR A 1144 37.96 25.46 -8.53
#